data_AF-A0A7C7E5I4-F1
#
_entry.id   AF-A0A7C7E5I4-F1
#
_cell.length_a   1.000
_cell.length_b   1.000
_cell.length_c   1.000
_cell.angle_alpha   90.00
_cell.angle_beta   90.00
_cell.angle_gamma   90.00
#
_symmetry.space_group_name_H-M   'P 1'
#
loop_
_entity.id
_entity.type
_entity.pdbx_description
1 polymer ?
#
loop_
_entity_poly.entity_id
_entity_poly.type
_entity_poly.pdbx_seq_one_letter_code
_entity_poly.pdbx_strand_id
1 'polypeptide(L)'
;MIGRTELVGREDVINRIYDRINGQDSVSIVGYDGMGKSSLLRYIISNFKKDNLLMVEITDSEPSTALDFYKSLFDCVEIEIEENDRIDINLKYELKEEFSGCKDHESIAELKKTLNSVFYKLRSRGIDTILVIDDFDRMTKCINEGNREDAVENFKFLRNLANNNKRRVQYIVATKKSIEAISEECRVSGLPGIFNNPIKLELLEVTDVKKYILKRLSQYQYRINSHEDKLIFRVGGRVPGILKEAMDILIDNKNPEKNKGTVKEVNSDNEAEFIQEVEKRCDYIFRSYWKCMTYEEKRLLKHLCCNEDISDIEESLQQSARYSCQDMGLLNEDDTFVSEAFMNYVKRAEVKRDENGDTESEEDKEVGQRMKEAMDALKTSNDILKDSFQELWNAYDFAKKVMIEKLTADKRIKALEFADKEEYNRYISDYFKRQFEKYSMDTENCELLKGMSVQNIWDRIDEDIRKQIVQAELLSYVYRDTGFDQSPSCNPYCTAFEAIINRKALQPVMKAMQMLHPEYLLFELRKLGHNEGGLPATMMIGQFRSLVKDYYFYMMEQFKDECEKDPILKIYNKDFAKKLTDIHLTRNKCMHWEDMDSVRKTDEDKKEYISELHLKKKSLDVSDLDRLRSNLLGQESTGCIEYMLQLADSCEVFLNKAAK
;
A
#
# COMPACT_ATOMS: atom_id res chain seq x y z
N MET A 1 17.85 15.56 -35.41
CA MET A 1 17.04 15.89 -34.22
C MET A 1 16.33 14.63 -33.79
N ILE A 2 16.88 13.90 -32.81
CA ILE A 2 16.23 12.70 -32.26
C ILE A 2 15.09 13.22 -31.38
N GLY A 3 13.86 12.99 -31.82
CA GLY A 3 12.66 13.62 -31.29
C GLY A 3 12.48 13.32 -29.81
N ARG A 4 12.20 14.37 -29.02
CA ARG A 4 11.65 14.19 -27.68
C ARG A 4 10.44 13.27 -27.79
N THR A 5 10.51 12.11 -27.13
CA THR A 5 9.38 11.18 -27.01
C THR A 5 8.31 11.89 -26.18
N GLU A 6 7.43 12.63 -26.82
CA GLU A 6 6.40 13.39 -26.10
C GLU A 6 5.25 12.46 -25.70
N LEU A 7 5.21 12.15 -24.42
CA LEU A 7 4.11 11.45 -23.77
C LEU A 7 2.91 12.41 -23.66
N VAL A 8 1.69 11.94 -23.92
CA VAL A 8 0.46 12.76 -23.88
C VAL A 8 -0.48 12.21 -22.79
N GLY A 9 -1.05 13.09 -21.96
CA GLY A 9 -2.11 12.74 -21.01
C GLY A 9 -1.62 11.94 -19.79
N ARG A 10 -0.36 12.13 -19.40
CA ARG A 10 0.31 11.39 -18.32
C ARG A 10 1.08 12.32 -17.37
N GLU A 11 0.82 13.61 -17.46
CA GLU A 11 1.49 14.66 -16.68
C GLU A 11 1.31 14.42 -15.17
N ASP A 12 0.11 14.11 -14.72
CA ASP A 12 -0.16 13.81 -13.30
C ASP A 12 0.54 12.54 -12.81
N VAL A 13 0.60 11.52 -13.68
CA VAL A 13 1.33 10.27 -13.40
C VAL A 13 2.83 10.54 -13.27
N ILE A 14 3.39 11.33 -14.20
CA ILE A 14 4.80 11.74 -14.16
C ILE A 14 5.11 12.52 -12.88
N ASN A 15 4.28 13.50 -12.53
CA ASN A 15 4.46 14.31 -11.32
C ASN A 15 4.45 13.44 -10.06
N ARG A 16 3.48 12.51 -9.94
CA ARG A 16 3.43 11.55 -8.84
C ARG A 16 4.67 10.66 -8.76
N ILE A 17 5.19 10.21 -9.90
CA ILE A 17 6.43 9.41 -9.95
C ILE A 17 7.61 10.26 -9.47
N TYR A 18 7.75 11.49 -9.97
CA TYR A 18 8.82 12.40 -9.57
C TYR A 18 8.77 12.75 -8.09
N ASP A 19 7.60 13.03 -7.54
CA ASP A 19 7.41 13.32 -6.11
C ASP A 19 7.84 12.14 -5.24
N ARG A 20 7.49 10.91 -5.64
CA ARG A 20 7.89 9.69 -4.94
C ARG A 20 9.39 9.42 -5.01
N ILE A 21 9.98 9.55 -6.20
CA ILE A 21 11.42 9.42 -6.37
C ILE A 21 12.15 10.47 -5.52
N ASN A 22 11.66 11.71 -5.50
CA ASN A 22 12.19 12.79 -4.65
C ASN A 22 12.05 12.47 -3.16
N GLY A 23 10.94 11.86 -2.77
CA GLY A 23 10.69 11.32 -1.43
C GLY A 23 11.53 10.09 -1.07
N GLN A 24 12.39 9.63 -1.98
CA GLN A 24 13.27 8.48 -1.82
C GLN A 24 12.53 7.13 -1.77
N ASP A 25 11.33 7.06 -2.35
CA ASP A 25 10.54 5.83 -2.46
C ASP A 25 10.88 5.04 -3.73
N SER A 26 10.64 3.72 -3.69
CA SER A 26 10.57 2.89 -4.91
C SER A 26 9.17 2.90 -5.48
N VAL A 27 9.04 2.83 -6.80
CA VAL A 27 7.80 2.99 -7.55
C VAL A 27 7.53 1.76 -8.41
N SER A 28 6.31 1.23 -8.33
CA SER A 28 5.80 0.23 -9.27
C SER A 28 4.73 0.85 -10.15
N ILE A 29 4.85 0.61 -11.46
CA ILE A 29 3.92 1.09 -12.49
C ILE A 29 3.21 -0.13 -13.05
N VAL A 30 1.92 -0.26 -12.73
CA VAL A 30 1.11 -1.42 -13.09
C VAL A 30 0.20 -1.09 -14.25
N GLY A 31 0.18 -1.94 -15.27
CA GLY A 31 -0.79 -1.82 -16.36
C GLY A 31 -0.59 -2.88 -17.43
N TYR A 32 -1.65 -3.18 -18.18
CA TYR A 32 -1.58 -4.15 -19.27
C TYR A 32 -0.67 -3.67 -20.42
N ASP A 33 -0.35 -4.59 -21.32
CA ASP A 33 0.41 -4.26 -22.54
C ASP A 33 -0.28 -3.15 -23.33
N GLY A 34 0.48 -2.26 -23.95
CA GLY A 34 -0.09 -1.13 -24.67
C GLY A 34 -0.57 0.04 -23.80
N MET A 35 -0.55 -0.02 -22.47
CA MET A 35 -0.91 1.13 -21.60
C MET A 35 0.14 2.26 -21.57
N GLY A 36 1.28 2.07 -22.22
CA GLY A 36 2.34 3.08 -22.34
C GLY A 36 3.42 3.04 -21.26
N LYS A 37 3.55 1.93 -20.51
CA LYS A 37 4.57 1.75 -19.45
C LYS A 37 6.00 2.04 -19.93
N SER A 38 6.48 1.34 -20.96
CA SER A 38 7.83 1.53 -21.51
C SER A 38 8.07 2.94 -22.07
N SER A 39 7.03 3.55 -22.66
CA SER A 39 7.12 4.93 -23.14
C SER A 39 7.25 5.94 -21.99
N LEU A 40 6.54 5.69 -20.89
CA LEU A 40 6.64 6.47 -19.66
C LEU A 40 8.01 6.29 -18.99
N LEU A 41 8.54 5.07 -18.90
CA LEU A 41 9.89 4.83 -18.38
C LEU A 41 10.97 5.57 -19.18
N ARG A 42 10.95 5.45 -20.52
CA ARG A 42 11.88 6.18 -21.39
C ARG A 42 11.77 7.70 -21.24
N TYR A 43 10.55 8.21 -21.05
CA TYR A 43 10.33 9.63 -20.76
C TYR A 43 10.99 10.03 -19.44
N ILE A 44 10.82 9.22 -18.38
CA ILE A 44 11.44 9.47 -17.07
C ILE A 44 12.96 9.46 -17.19
N ILE A 45 13.54 8.43 -17.79
CA ILE A 45 15.01 8.32 -18.00
C ILE A 45 15.56 9.52 -18.75
N SER A 46 14.86 9.97 -19.80
CA SER A 46 15.32 11.08 -20.63
C SER A 46 15.24 12.46 -19.94
N ASN A 47 14.25 12.66 -19.06
CA ASN A 47 13.91 13.99 -18.53
C ASN A 47 14.21 14.17 -17.04
N PHE A 48 14.26 13.11 -16.24
CA PHE A 48 14.54 13.21 -14.81
C PHE A 48 16.05 13.21 -14.56
N LYS A 49 16.64 14.41 -14.51
CA LYS A 49 18.08 14.60 -14.28
C LYS A 49 18.32 15.37 -12.99
N LYS A 50 19.14 14.79 -12.10
CA LYS A 50 19.69 15.45 -10.91
C LYS A 50 21.20 15.28 -10.87
N ASP A 51 21.89 16.21 -10.22
CA ASP A 51 23.36 16.22 -10.24
C ASP A 51 23.97 15.06 -9.45
N ASN A 52 23.29 14.61 -8.39
CA ASN A 52 23.75 13.52 -7.52
C ASN A 52 22.93 12.23 -7.70
N LEU A 53 22.55 11.92 -8.93
CA LEU A 53 21.70 10.76 -9.23
C LEU A 53 22.25 9.95 -10.39
N LEU A 54 22.39 8.65 -10.17
CA LEU A 54 22.65 7.63 -11.18
C LEU A 54 21.34 6.89 -11.48
N MET A 55 20.87 6.94 -12.72
CA MET A 55 19.69 6.19 -13.16
C MET A 55 20.14 5.11 -14.13
N VAL A 56 19.95 3.85 -13.77
CA VAL A 56 20.42 2.70 -14.54
C VAL A 56 19.21 1.98 -15.13
N GLU A 57 19.11 1.93 -16.45
CA GLU A 57 18.12 1.10 -17.15
C GLU A 57 18.67 -0.33 -17.28
N ILE A 58 17.94 -1.32 -16.77
CA ILE A 58 18.31 -2.73 -16.96
C ILE A 58 17.80 -3.16 -18.34
N THR A 59 18.70 -3.22 -19.32
CA THR A 59 18.35 -3.43 -20.73
C THR A 59 18.11 -4.88 -21.14
N ASP A 60 18.48 -5.84 -20.30
CA ASP A 60 18.22 -7.25 -20.56
C ASP A 60 16.76 -7.60 -20.28
N SER A 61 15.92 -7.55 -21.32
CA SER A 61 14.48 -7.76 -21.18
C SER A 61 14.09 -9.21 -20.86
N GLU A 62 14.98 -10.19 -21.08
CA GLU A 62 14.68 -11.62 -20.93
C GLU A 62 15.91 -12.43 -20.48
N PRO A 63 16.45 -12.20 -19.26
CA PRO A 63 17.49 -13.06 -18.71
C PRO A 63 17.00 -14.51 -18.69
N SER A 64 17.82 -15.50 -19.01
CA SER A 64 17.35 -16.90 -18.96
C SER A 64 17.35 -17.41 -17.52
N THR A 65 18.42 -17.16 -16.77
CA THR A 65 18.60 -17.62 -15.39
C THR A 65 18.74 -16.47 -14.40
N ALA A 66 18.68 -16.77 -13.09
CA ALA A 66 19.02 -15.80 -12.04
C ALA A 66 20.46 -15.26 -12.19
N LEU A 67 21.40 -16.08 -12.66
CA LEU A 67 22.78 -15.65 -12.91
C LEU A 67 22.85 -14.61 -14.02
N ASP A 68 22.14 -14.85 -15.13
CA ASP A 68 22.07 -13.90 -16.26
C ASP A 68 21.50 -12.56 -15.80
N PHE A 69 20.46 -12.59 -14.97
CA PHE A 69 19.91 -11.35 -14.38
C PHE A 69 20.97 -10.56 -13.60
N TYR A 70 21.78 -11.22 -12.76
CA TYR A 70 22.82 -10.52 -11.99
C TYR A 70 23.99 -10.05 -12.85
N LYS A 71 24.34 -10.77 -13.92
CA LYS A 71 25.32 -10.30 -14.91
C LYS A 71 24.82 -9.06 -15.63
N SER A 72 23.58 -9.09 -16.12
CA SER A 72 22.95 -7.95 -16.78
C SER A 72 22.87 -6.74 -15.84
N LEU A 73 22.50 -6.93 -14.57
CA LEU A 73 22.52 -5.86 -13.58
C LEU A 73 23.94 -5.33 -13.34
N PHE A 74 24.94 -6.20 -13.24
CA PHE A 74 26.34 -5.82 -13.08
C PHE A 74 26.82 -4.96 -14.24
N ASP A 75 26.64 -5.44 -15.48
CA ASP A 75 27.08 -4.79 -16.70
C ASP A 75 26.39 -3.44 -16.90
N CYS A 76 25.06 -3.38 -16.69
CA CYS A 76 24.30 -2.12 -16.83
C CYS A 76 24.79 -1.07 -15.82
N VAL A 77 25.07 -1.46 -14.58
CA VAL A 77 25.56 -0.52 -13.55
C VAL A 77 26.98 -0.06 -13.89
N GLU A 78 27.86 -0.96 -14.34
CA GLU A 78 29.23 -0.59 -14.75
C GLU A 78 29.22 0.39 -15.93
N ILE A 79 28.50 0.06 -17.01
CA ILE A 79 28.39 0.91 -18.21
C ILE A 79 27.84 2.29 -17.85
N GLU A 80 26.74 2.35 -17.09
CA GLU A 80 26.13 3.64 -16.74
C GLU A 80 27.08 4.49 -15.87
N ILE A 81 27.87 3.89 -14.97
CA ILE A 81 28.89 4.63 -14.21
C ILE A 81 30.00 5.15 -15.12
N GLU A 82 30.48 4.34 -16.06
CA GLU A 82 31.54 4.73 -17.00
C GLU A 82 31.08 5.87 -17.92
N GLU A 83 29.87 5.80 -18.45
CA GLU A 83 29.31 6.78 -19.39
C GLU A 83 28.76 8.05 -18.73
N ASN A 84 28.49 8.04 -17.41
CA ASN A 84 27.88 9.18 -16.74
C ASN A 84 28.86 10.35 -16.54
N ASP A 85 28.68 11.43 -17.31
CA ASP A 85 29.54 12.63 -17.27
C ASP A 85 29.56 13.39 -15.93
N ARG A 86 28.64 13.08 -15.00
CA ARG A 86 28.49 13.80 -13.72
C ARG A 86 29.22 13.13 -12.56
N ILE A 87 29.64 11.88 -12.73
CA ILE A 87 30.41 11.16 -11.73
C ILE A 87 31.88 11.58 -11.82
N ASP A 88 32.45 11.99 -10.68
CA ASP A 88 33.86 12.37 -10.58
C ASP A 88 34.80 11.28 -11.10
N ILE A 89 35.82 11.68 -11.86
CA ILE A 89 36.73 10.75 -12.53
C ILE A 89 37.51 9.86 -11.55
N ASN A 90 37.86 10.37 -10.35
CA ASN A 90 38.55 9.56 -9.35
C ASN A 90 37.61 8.50 -8.78
N LEU A 91 36.34 8.85 -8.57
CA LEU A 91 35.33 7.89 -8.15
C LEU A 91 35.09 6.82 -9.22
N LYS A 92 35.09 7.18 -10.51
CA LYS A 92 35.01 6.20 -11.62
C LYS A 92 36.17 5.21 -11.57
N TYR A 93 37.41 5.68 -11.36
CA TYR A 93 38.56 4.78 -11.21
C TYR A 93 38.44 3.86 -9.99
N GLU A 94 38.03 4.39 -8.83
CA GLU A 94 37.80 3.59 -7.61
C GLU A 94 36.71 2.52 -7.80
N LEU A 95 35.68 2.80 -8.59
CA LEU A 95 34.59 1.86 -8.89
C LEU A 95 35.01 0.83 -9.95
N LYS A 96 35.75 1.25 -10.97
CA LYS A 96 36.34 0.35 -11.98
C LYS A 96 37.26 -0.70 -11.34
N GLU A 97 38.03 -0.31 -10.33
CA GLU A 97 38.83 -1.25 -9.53
C GLU A 97 37.95 -2.29 -8.81
N GLU A 98 36.80 -1.89 -8.25
CA GLU A 98 35.86 -2.83 -7.61
C GLU A 98 35.27 -3.82 -8.62
N PHE A 99 34.82 -3.34 -9.78
CA PHE A 99 34.31 -4.20 -10.85
C PHE A 99 35.38 -5.19 -11.33
N SER A 100 36.60 -4.71 -11.59
CA SER A 100 37.74 -5.57 -11.97
C SER A 100 38.18 -6.56 -10.89
N GLY A 101 37.86 -6.26 -9.62
CA GLY A 101 38.11 -7.12 -8.46
C GLY A 101 37.13 -8.30 -8.33
N CYS A 102 36.09 -8.37 -9.16
CA CYS A 102 35.17 -9.49 -9.23
C CYS A 102 35.90 -10.75 -9.73
N LYS A 103 36.12 -11.71 -8.83
CA LYS A 103 36.95 -12.89 -9.10
C LYS A 103 36.28 -13.92 -10.02
N ASP A 104 34.96 -13.98 -9.98
CA ASP A 104 34.17 -14.98 -10.70
C ASP A 104 32.82 -14.38 -11.12
N HIS A 105 32.66 -14.17 -12.42
CA HIS A 105 31.44 -13.64 -13.02
C HIS A 105 30.35 -14.71 -13.18
N GLU A 106 30.68 -15.98 -12.96
CA GLU A 106 29.71 -17.10 -12.96
C GLU A 106 29.13 -17.36 -11.56
N SER A 107 29.57 -16.59 -10.54
CA SER A 107 29.09 -16.72 -9.16
C SER A 107 28.16 -15.58 -8.77
N ILE A 108 26.88 -15.89 -8.55
CA ILE A 108 25.88 -14.95 -8.02
C ILE A 108 26.36 -14.30 -6.71
N ALA A 109 27.05 -15.04 -5.86
CA ALA A 109 27.54 -14.53 -4.57
C ALA A 109 28.61 -13.44 -4.74
N GLU A 110 29.56 -13.62 -5.67
CA GLU A 110 30.57 -12.60 -5.95
C GLU A 110 29.95 -11.39 -6.67
N LEU A 111 29.04 -11.60 -7.64
CA LEU A 111 28.30 -10.50 -8.27
C LEU A 111 27.52 -9.65 -7.25
N LYS A 112 26.77 -10.28 -6.35
CA LYS A 112 26.04 -9.61 -5.24
C LYS A 112 26.98 -8.82 -4.33
N LYS A 113 28.16 -9.37 -4.03
CA LYS A 113 29.16 -8.74 -3.17
C LYS A 113 29.77 -7.51 -3.83
N THR A 114 30.13 -7.59 -5.10
CA THR A 114 30.66 -6.45 -5.87
C THR A 114 29.61 -5.34 -5.98
N LEU A 115 28.37 -5.67 -6.39
CA LEU A 115 27.26 -4.71 -6.45
C LEU A 115 27.01 -4.03 -5.10
N ASN A 116 27.04 -4.78 -4.00
CA ASN A 116 26.91 -4.22 -2.64
C ASN A 116 28.02 -3.22 -2.29
N SER A 117 29.25 -3.45 -2.74
CA SER A 117 30.40 -2.56 -2.55
C SER A 117 30.24 -1.28 -3.40
N VAL A 118 29.88 -1.45 -4.67
CA VAL A 118 29.64 -0.35 -5.62
C VAL A 118 28.55 0.60 -5.13
N PHE A 119 27.37 0.08 -4.80
CA PHE A 119 26.27 0.92 -4.29
C PHE A 119 26.60 1.58 -2.94
N TYR A 120 27.41 0.92 -2.10
CA TYR A 120 27.90 1.53 -0.87
C TYR A 120 28.80 2.74 -1.15
N LYS A 121 29.77 2.59 -2.07
CA LYS A 121 30.69 3.68 -2.45
C LYS A 121 29.95 4.85 -3.09
N LEU A 122 29.03 4.59 -4.03
CA LEU A 122 28.19 5.63 -4.65
C LEU A 122 27.44 6.44 -3.58
N ARG A 123 26.75 5.76 -2.66
CA ARG A 123 26.01 6.42 -1.57
C ARG A 123 26.92 7.18 -0.62
N SER A 124 28.11 6.65 -0.30
CA SER A 124 29.10 7.31 0.56
C SER A 124 29.59 8.64 -0.03
N ARG A 125 29.54 8.78 -1.35
CA ARG A 125 29.87 10.00 -2.11
C ARG A 125 28.64 10.87 -2.39
N GLY A 126 27.49 10.53 -1.82
CA GLY A 126 26.25 11.28 -1.95
C GLY A 126 25.51 11.05 -3.27
N ILE A 127 25.85 10.01 -4.05
CA ILE A 127 25.18 9.68 -5.31
C ILE A 127 24.04 8.69 -5.02
N ASP A 128 22.81 9.11 -5.27
CA ASP A 128 21.63 8.26 -5.20
C ASP A 128 21.56 7.36 -6.45
N THR A 129 21.07 6.13 -6.31
CA THR A 129 20.93 5.22 -7.45
C THR A 129 19.47 4.78 -7.62
N ILE A 130 18.95 4.89 -8.84
CA ILE A 130 17.65 4.37 -9.24
C ILE A 130 17.88 3.29 -10.30
N LEU A 131 17.37 2.08 -10.03
CA LEU A 131 17.30 1.01 -11.01
C LEU A 131 15.94 1.05 -11.71
N VAL A 132 15.94 1.21 -13.02
CA VAL A 132 14.74 1.21 -13.86
C VAL A 132 14.61 -0.14 -14.54
N ILE A 133 13.50 -0.83 -14.31
CA ILE A 133 13.26 -2.19 -14.78
C ILE A 133 11.94 -2.23 -15.56
N ASP A 134 12.02 -2.46 -16.85
CA ASP A 134 10.83 -2.69 -17.68
C ASP A 134 10.43 -4.17 -17.68
N ASP A 135 9.14 -4.46 -17.82
CA ASP A 135 8.58 -5.82 -17.85
C ASP A 135 9.09 -6.74 -16.70
N PHE A 136 9.09 -6.24 -15.46
CA PHE A 136 9.65 -6.96 -14.30
C PHE A 136 8.97 -8.33 -14.05
N ASP A 137 7.72 -8.55 -14.48
CA ASP A 137 7.06 -9.87 -14.42
C ASP A 137 7.80 -10.96 -15.20
N ARG A 138 8.57 -10.58 -16.24
CA ARG A 138 9.37 -11.55 -17.01
C ARG A 138 10.63 -11.93 -16.26
N MET A 139 11.37 -10.94 -15.74
CA MET A 139 12.59 -11.15 -14.97
C MET A 139 12.36 -12.01 -13.72
N THR A 140 11.19 -11.87 -13.08
CA THR A 140 10.84 -12.68 -11.91
C THR A 140 10.75 -14.17 -12.20
N LYS A 141 10.41 -14.59 -13.44
CA LYS A 141 10.36 -16.01 -13.79
C LYS A 141 11.74 -16.65 -13.75
N CYS A 142 12.75 -15.89 -14.13
CA CYS A 142 14.14 -16.29 -14.25
C CYS A 142 14.82 -16.29 -12.86
N ILE A 143 14.43 -15.33 -12.01
CA ILE A 143 14.81 -15.32 -10.58
C ILE A 143 14.22 -16.53 -9.83
N ASN A 144 13.07 -17.01 -10.27
CA ASN A 144 12.39 -18.19 -9.73
C ASN A 144 12.92 -19.52 -10.30
N GLU A 145 13.85 -19.51 -11.25
CA GLU A 145 14.46 -20.74 -11.74
C GLU A 145 15.36 -21.36 -10.67
N GLY A 146 15.15 -22.66 -10.39
CA GLY A 146 15.88 -23.40 -9.38
C GLY A 146 15.00 -23.78 -8.19
N ASN A 147 15.60 -23.84 -7.00
CA ASN A 147 14.84 -24.13 -5.79
C ASN A 147 14.17 -22.83 -5.26
N ARG A 148 13.10 -23.01 -4.49
CA ARG A 148 12.30 -21.90 -3.94
C ARG A 148 13.09 -21.01 -2.97
N GLU A 149 14.07 -21.56 -2.27
CA GLU A 149 14.86 -20.82 -1.26
C GLU A 149 15.79 -19.80 -1.93
N ASP A 150 16.47 -20.20 -3.01
CA ASP A 150 17.36 -19.36 -3.80
C ASP A 150 16.61 -18.18 -4.44
N ALA A 151 15.41 -18.43 -4.95
CA ALA A 151 14.53 -17.40 -5.49
C ALA A 151 14.13 -16.35 -4.42
N VAL A 152 13.77 -16.81 -3.22
CA VAL A 152 13.46 -15.93 -2.09
C VAL A 152 14.69 -15.11 -1.68
N GLU A 153 15.88 -15.71 -1.63
CA GLU A 153 17.13 -15.01 -1.32
C GLU A 153 17.53 -13.97 -2.39
N ASN A 154 17.22 -14.23 -3.66
CA ASN A 154 17.41 -13.26 -4.74
C ASN A 154 16.50 -12.04 -4.59
N PHE A 155 15.22 -12.23 -4.28
CA PHE A 155 14.34 -11.09 -4.02
C PHE A 155 14.68 -10.35 -2.71
N LYS A 156 15.11 -11.08 -1.67
CA LYS A 156 15.63 -10.46 -0.44
C LYS A 156 16.84 -9.57 -0.72
N PHE A 157 17.73 -9.97 -1.63
CA PHE A 157 18.86 -9.14 -2.03
C PHE A 157 18.39 -7.79 -2.61
N LEU A 158 17.47 -7.79 -3.57
CA LEU A 158 16.89 -6.57 -4.15
C LEU A 158 16.22 -5.70 -3.07
N ARG A 159 15.42 -6.31 -2.20
CA ARG A 159 14.80 -5.62 -1.05
C ARG A 159 15.84 -4.98 -0.13
N ASN A 160 16.93 -5.68 0.14
CA ASN A 160 18.00 -5.21 1.02
C ASN A 160 18.79 -4.04 0.42
N LEU A 161 18.93 -3.96 -0.91
CA LEU A 161 19.53 -2.81 -1.58
C LEU A 161 18.72 -1.53 -1.35
N ALA A 162 17.39 -1.62 -1.36
CA ALA A 162 16.50 -0.50 -1.04
C ALA A 162 16.52 -0.10 0.44
N ASN A 163 16.37 -1.08 1.34
CA ASN A 163 16.17 -0.80 2.77
C ASN A 163 17.46 -0.47 3.54
N ASN A 164 18.64 -0.74 2.97
CA ASN A 164 19.91 -0.48 3.62
C ASN A 164 20.32 0.99 3.44
N ASN A 165 20.27 1.78 4.51
CA ASN A 165 20.65 3.21 4.53
C ASN A 165 22.06 3.50 3.98
N LYS A 166 22.98 2.51 4.02
CA LYS A 166 24.35 2.65 3.52
C LYS A 166 24.45 2.51 1.99
N ARG A 167 23.41 2.02 1.31
CA ARG A 167 23.36 1.84 -0.17
C ARG A 167 22.19 2.61 -0.77
N ARG A 168 20.99 2.38 -0.22
CA ARG A 168 19.72 3.04 -0.53
C ARG A 168 19.45 3.16 -2.03
N VAL A 169 19.29 2.01 -2.69
CA VAL A 169 18.95 1.92 -4.11
C VAL A 169 17.42 1.98 -4.27
N GLN A 170 16.93 2.91 -5.08
CA GLN A 170 15.52 2.99 -5.42
C GLN A 170 15.21 2.18 -6.68
N TYR A 171 13.94 1.79 -6.83
CA TYR A 171 13.48 1.06 -8.01
C TYR A 171 12.35 1.81 -8.71
N ILE A 172 12.35 1.81 -10.04
CA ILE A 172 11.18 2.10 -10.86
C ILE A 172 10.91 0.85 -11.69
N VAL A 173 9.87 0.10 -11.35
CA VAL A 173 9.53 -1.14 -12.06
C VAL A 173 8.23 -0.96 -12.84
N ALA A 174 8.19 -1.47 -14.07
CA ALA A 174 6.95 -1.60 -14.84
C ALA A 174 6.51 -3.06 -14.87
N THR A 175 5.24 -3.30 -14.54
CA THR A 175 4.65 -4.64 -14.49
C THR A 175 3.24 -4.69 -15.05
N LYS A 176 2.81 -5.88 -15.44
CA LYS A 176 1.45 -6.20 -15.87
C LYS A 176 0.53 -6.39 -14.67
N LYS A 177 1.04 -7.03 -13.61
CA LYS A 177 0.31 -7.30 -12.36
C LYS A 177 0.95 -6.57 -11.19
N SER A 178 0.24 -6.50 -10.05
CA SER A 178 0.85 -6.00 -8.82
C SER A 178 2.01 -6.90 -8.40
N ILE A 179 3.02 -6.33 -7.74
CA ILE A 179 4.26 -7.04 -7.37
C ILE A 179 3.96 -8.26 -6.48
N GLU A 180 2.93 -8.19 -5.62
CA GLU A 180 2.51 -9.33 -4.79
C GLU A 180 1.92 -10.50 -5.60
N ALA A 181 1.34 -10.20 -6.77
CA ALA A 181 0.63 -11.17 -7.60
C ALA A 181 1.53 -11.81 -8.68
N ILE A 182 2.82 -11.46 -8.72
CA ILE A 182 3.77 -11.98 -9.72
C ILE A 182 4.21 -13.40 -9.36
N SER A 183 4.65 -13.62 -8.13
CA SER A 183 4.98 -14.96 -7.62
C SER A 183 4.93 -15.02 -6.09
N GLU A 184 4.77 -16.23 -5.56
CA GLU A 184 4.72 -16.48 -4.13
C GLU A 184 6.07 -16.20 -3.45
N GLU A 185 7.18 -16.50 -4.11
CA GLU A 185 8.55 -16.24 -3.67
C GLU A 185 8.80 -14.73 -3.51
N CYS A 186 8.33 -13.94 -4.49
CA CYS A 186 8.37 -12.49 -4.43
C CYS A 186 7.59 -11.99 -3.19
N ARG A 187 6.39 -12.50 -2.95
CA ARG A 187 5.56 -12.15 -1.78
C ARG A 187 6.24 -12.50 -0.46
N VAL A 188 6.76 -13.73 -0.33
CA VAL A 188 7.40 -14.24 0.90
C VAL A 188 8.72 -13.53 1.20
N SER A 189 9.46 -13.13 0.17
CA SER A 189 10.70 -12.33 0.36
C SER A 189 10.45 -10.96 0.99
N GLY A 190 9.20 -10.48 0.98
CA GLY A 190 8.81 -9.14 1.43
C GLY A 190 9.25 -8.03 0.48
N LEU A 191 9.67 -8.35 -0.75
CA LEU A 191 10.00 -7.35 -1.77
C LEU A 191 8.84 -6.37 -2.05
N PRO A 192 7.55 -6.77 -2.11
CA PRO A 192 6.46 -5.82 -2.34
C PRO A 192 6.42 -4.66 -1.34
N GLY A 193 6.91 -4.86 -0.11
CA GLY A 193 6.92 -3.85 0.95
C GLY A 193 7.79 -2.63 0.67
N ILE A 194 8.63 -2.63 -0.39
CA ILE A 194 9.37 -1.41 -0.81
C ILE A 194 8.56 -0.54 -1.77
N PHE A 195 7.50 -1.08 -2.37
CA PHE A 195 6.66 -0.43 -3.38
C PHE A 195 5.33 0.02 -2.77
N ASN A 196 5.37 1.11 -2.01
CA ASN A 196 4.15 1.69 -1.41
C ASN A 196 3.15 2.10 -2.51
N ASN A 197 1.86 1.78 -2.42
CA ASN A 197 0.81 2.27 -3.33
C ASN A 197 1.17 2.23 -4.84
N PRO A 198 1.08 1.07 -5.52
CA PRO A 198 1.38 0.95 -6.95
C PRO A 198 0.66 1.99 -7.82
N ILE A 199 1.36 2.55 -8.80
CA ILE A 199 0.79 3.51 -9.75
C ILE A 199 0.16 2.71 -10.88
N LYS A 200 -1.16 2.60 -10.86
CA LYS A 200 -1.92 1.96 -11.94
C LYS A 200 -2.09 2.91 -13.11
N LEU A 201 -1.75 2.47 -14.33
CA LEU A 201 -2.00 3.23 -15.54
C LEU A 201 -3.44 3.00 -16.01
N GLU A 202 -4.21 4.08 -16.06
CA GLU A 202 -5.58 4.08 -16.54
C GLU A 202 -5.64 4.36 -18.06
N LEU A 203 -6.82 4.20 -18.65
CA LEU A 203 -7.08 4.61 -20.02
C LEU A 203 -6.79 6.11 -20.23
N LEU A 204 -6.48 6.52 -21.46
CA LEU A 204 -6.32 7.95 -21.75
C LEU A 204 -7.66 8.68 -21.67
N GLU A 205 -7.65 9.90 -21.17
CA GLU A 205 -8.82 10.76 -21.24
C GLU A 205 -9.18 11.09 -22.69
N VAL A 206 -10.48 11.30 -22.96
CA VAL A 206 -10.97 11.62 -24.31
C VAL A 206 -10.27 12.87 -24.86
N THR A 207 -10.01 13.85 -24.00
CA THR A 207 -9.28 15.08 -24.35
C THR A 207 -7.84 14.79 -24.76
N ASP A 208 -7.18 13.82 -24.13
CA ASP A 208 -5.79 13.49 -24.41
C ASP A 208 -5.63 12.63 -25.66
N VAL A 209 -6.61 11.76 -25.95
CA VAL A 209 -6.71 11.08 -27.24
C VAL A 209 -6.83 12.10 -28.36
N LYS A 210 -7.71 13.10 -28.24
CA LYS A 210 -7.85 14.18 -29.25
C LYS A 210 -6.56 14.98 -29.42
N LYS A 211 -5.90 15.35 -28.33
CA LYS A 211 -4.58 16.03 -28.38
C LYS A 211 -3.55 15.16 -29.11
N TYR A 212 -3.50 13.86 -28.79
CA TYR A 212 -2.57 12.92 -29.42
C TYR A 212 -2.78 12.83 -30.94
N ILE A 213 -4.04 12.65 -31.38
CA ILE A 213 -4.41 12.58 -32.81
C ILE A 213 -3.99 13.87 -33.53
N LEU A 214 -4.40 15.04 -33.02
CA LEU A 214 -4.09 16.34 -33.61
C LEU A 214 -2.58 16.55 -33.73
N LYS A 215 -1.84 16.23 -32.67
CA LYS A 215 -0.38 16.40 -32.63
C LYS A 215 0.31 15.50 -33.65
N ARG A 216 -0.04 14.22 -33.73
CA ARG A 216 0.56 13.28 -34.69
C ARG A 216 0.32 13.70 -36.13
N LEU A 217 -0.89 14.12 -36.48
CA LEU A 217 -1.20 14.54 -37.86
C LEU A 217 -0.58 15.89 -38.23
N SER A 218 -0.46 16.81 -37.28
CA SER A 218 0.16 18.12 -37.51
C SER A 218 1.61 18.02 -37.97
N GLN A 219 2.35 16.99 -37.54
CA GLN A 219 3.74 16.73 -37.97
C GLN A 219 3.86 16.49 -39.47
N TYR A 220 2.81 15.99 -40.10
CA TYR A 220 2.74 15.67 -41.53
C TYR A 220 1.82 16.64 -42.31
N GLN A 221 1.29 17.67 -41.64
CA GLN A 221 0.30 18.61 -42.19
C GLN A 221 -0.96 17.92 -42.74
N TYR A 222 -1.30 16.74 -42.24
CA TYR A 222 -2.48 16.00 -42.64
C TYR A 222 -3.72 16.48 -41.89
N ARG A 223 -4.88 16.42 -42.55
CA ARG A 223 -6.19 16.69 -41.96
C ARG A 223 -6.89 15.38 -41.58
N ILE A 224 -7.62 15.42 -40.48
CA ILE A 224 -8.55 14.36 -40.06
C ILE A 224 -9.98 14.80 -40.32
N ASN A 225 -10.75 13.94 -40.95
CA ASN A 225 -12.19 14.17 -41.11
C ASN A 225 -12.97 13.59 -39.91
N SER A 226 -14.25 13.94 -39.78
CA SER A 226 -15.07 13.51 -38.63
C SER A 226 -15.32 12.01 -38.57
N HIS A 227 -15.21 11.31 -39.70
CA HIS A 227 -15.38 9.86 -39.75
C HIS A 227 -14.13 9.16 -39.24
N GLU A 228 -12.95 9.56 -39.72
CA GLU A 228 -11.64 9.09 -39.27
C GLU A 228 -11.43 9.32 -37.77
N ASP A 229 -11.81 10.48 -37.24
CA ASP A 229 -11.73 10.79 -35.80
C ASP A 229 -12.56 9.81 -34.95
N LYS A 230 -13.81 9.56 -35.37
CA LYS A 230 -14.68 8.57 -34.72
C LYS A 230 -14.15 7.14 -34.87
N LEU A 231 -13.63 6.80 -36.04
CA LEU A 231 -13.11 5.47 -36.34
C LEU A 231 -11.89 5.15 -35.48
N ILE A 232 -10.92 6.07 -35.37
CA ILE A 232 -9.75 5.89 -34.51
C ILE A 232 -10.17 5.69 -33.05
N PHE A 233 -11.12 6.49 -32.57
CA PHE A 233 -11.61 6.36 -31.20
C PHE A 233 -12.30 5.02 -30.97
N ARG A 234 -13.09 4.54 -31.94
CA ARG A 234 -13.83 3.26 -31.84
C ARG A 234 -12.90 2.04 -31.95
N VAL A 235 -11.93 2.09 -32.86
CA VAL A 235 -11.02 0.96 -33.15
C VAL A 235 -9.87 0.92 -32.15
N GLY A 236 -9.22 2.05 -31.90
CA GLY A 236 -8.12 2.19 -30.95
C GLY A 236 -8.57 2.24 -29.50
N GLY A 237 -9.82 2.65 -29.25
CA GLY A 237 -10.32 2.90 -27.90
C GLY A 237 -9.56 4.03 -27.23
N ARG A 238 -9.41 3.93 -25.91
CA ARG A 238 -8.58 4.84 -25.10
C ARG A 238 -7.25 4.21 -24.69
N VAL A 239 -6.81 3.17 -25.40
CA VAL A 239 -5.60 2.39 -25.10
C VAL A 239 -4.43 2.93 -25.96
N PRO A 240 -3.36 3.50 -25.37
CA PRO A 240 -2.27 4.14 -26.12
C PRO A 240 -1.64 3.27 -27.22
N GLY A 241 -1.39 1.99 -26.93
CA GLY A 241 -0.73 1.06 -27.86
C GLY A 241 -1.58 0.76 -29.09
N ILE A 242 -2.89 0.59 -28.91
CA ILE A 242 -3.82 0.34 -30.03
C ILE A 242 -4.05 1.63 -30.81
N LEU A 243 -4.23 2.76 -30.11
CA LEU A 243 -4.36 4.09 -30.70
C LEU A 243 -3.15 4.45 -31.57
N LYS A 244 -1.93 4.14 -31.13
CA LYS A 244 -0.71 4.37 -31.89
C LYS A 244 -0.75 3.62 -33.23
N GLU A 245 -1.06 2.32 -33.21
CA GLU A 245 -1.10 1.53 -34.45
C GLU A 245 -2.23 2.00 -35.39
N ALA A 246 -3.41 2.33 -34.85
CA ALA A 246 -4.50 2.91 -35.63
C ALA A 246 -4.09 4.24 -36.29
N MET A 247 -3.39 5.11 -35.55
CA MET A 247 -2.87 6.37 -36.09
C MET A 247 -1.78 6.15 -37.15
N ASP A 248 -0.86 5.22 -36.91
CA ASP A 248 0.23 4.93 -37.85
C ASP A 248 -0.32 4.37 -39.18
N ILE A 249 -1.35 3.53 -39.13
CA ILE A 249 -2.07 3.05 -40.32
C ILE A 249 -2.81 4.19 -41.03
N LEU A 250 -3.46 5.10 -40.29
CA LEU A 250 -4.11 6.26 -40.89
C LEU A 250 -3.09 7.17 -41.60
N ILE A 251 -1.94 7.42 -40.97
CA ILE A 251 -0.85 8.20 -41.55
C ILE A 251 -0.30 7.52 -42.81
N ASP A 252 -0.14 6.20 -42.78
CA ASP A 252 0.29 5.41 -43.93
C ASP A 252 -0.69 5.50 -45.10
N ASN A 253 -2.00 5.45 -44.83
CA ASN A 253 -3.06 5.63 -45.85
C ASN A 253 -3.05 7.05 -46.44
N LYS A 254 -2.71 8.07 -45.63
CA LYS A 254 -2.62 9.46 -46.10
C LYS A 254 -1.29 9.78 -46.78
N ASN A 255 -0.28 8.92 -46.69
CA ASN A 255 1.03 9.15 -47.29
C ASN A 255 1.00 8.95 -48.82
N PRO A 256 1.23 10.01 -49.64
CA PRO A 256 1.21 9.92 -51.09
C PRO A 256 2.29 8.98 -51.67
N GLU A 257 3.45 8.87 -51.02
CA GLU A 257 4.56 8.01 -51.48
C GLU A 257 4.18 6.53 -51.39
N LYS A 258 3.41 6.15 -50.38
CA LYS A 258 2.90 4.78 -50.21
C LYS A 258 1.68 4.48 -51.08
N ASN A 259 0.97 5.50 -51.52
CA ASN A 259 -0.31 5.39 -52.21
C ASN A 259 -0.27 5.93 -53.65
N LYS A 260 0.83 5.69 -54.37
CA LYS A 260 0.96 6.00 -55.82
C LYS A 260 0.61 7.47 -56.16
N GLY A 261 0.92 8.40 -55.27
CA GLY A 261 0.68 9.83 -55.44
C GLY A 261 -0.69 10.34 -55.00
N THR A 262 -1.56 9.51 -54.43
CA THR A 262 -2.87 9.93 -53.90
C THR A 262 -2.95 9.82 -52.38
N VAL A 263 -3.69 10.73 -51.75
CA VAL A 263 -4.05 10.60 -50.32
C VAL A 263 -5.30 9.72 -50.25
N LYS A 264 -5.21 8.55 -49.60
CA LYS A 264 -6.36 7.67 -49.38
C LYS A 264 -7.05 8.08 -48.08
N GLU A 265 -8.24 8.67 -48.17
CA GLU A 265 -9.09 8.90 -46.99
C GLU A 265 -9.79 7.60 -46.59
N VAL A 266 -9.92 7.40 -45.27
CA VAL A 266 -10.69 6.27 -44.75
C VAL A 266 -12.16 6.67 -44.70
N ASN A 267 -13.02 5.82 -45.25
CA ASN A 267 -14.47 5.99 -45.35
C ASN A 267 -15.16 4.63 -45.17
N SER A 268 -16.50 4.62 -45.26
CA SER A 268 -17.31 3.41 -45.07
C SER A 268 -16.93 2.24 -45.97
N ASP A 269 -16.38 2.50 -47.16
CA ASP A 269 -16.10 1.47 -48.16
C ASP A 269 -14.78 0.74 -47.90
N ASN A 270 -13.87 1.37 -47.14
CA ASN A 270 -12.54 0.81 -46.81
C ASN A 270 -12.29 0.68 -45.29
N GLU A 271 -13.29 0.99 -44.47
CA GLU A 271 -13.27 0.89 -43.00
C GLU A 271 -12.90 -0.53 -42.52
N ALA A 272 -13.46 -1.56 -43.14
CA ALA A 272 -13.16 -2.96 -42.78
C ALA A 272 -11.70 -3.34 -43.04
N GLU A 273 -11.10 -2.85 -44.14
CA GLU A 273 -9.69 -3.04 -44.46
C GLU A 273 -8.80 -2.37 -43.40
N PHE A 274 -9.16 -1.15 -43.00
CA PHE A 274 -8.48 -0.42 -41.93
C PHE A 274 -8.50 -1.19 -40.60
N ILE A 275 -9.68 -1.64 -40.17
CA ILE A 275 -9.84 -2.39 -38.91
C ILE A 275 -9.00 -3.67 -38.92
N GLN A 276 -9.02 -4.43 -40.01
CA GLN A 276 -8.23 -5.66 -40.14
C GLN A 276 -6.72 -5.41 -40.03
N GLU A 277 -6.23 -4.31 -40.62
CA GLU A 277 -4.80 -3.96 -40.51
C GLU A 277 -4.44 -3.53 -39.07
N VAL A 278 -5.32 -2.82 -38.38
CA VAL A 278 -5.11 -2.49 -36.94
C VAL A 278 -5.07 -3.77 -36.11
N GLU A 279 -6.01 -4.68 -36.32
CA GLU A 279 -6.05 -5.97 -35.62
C GLU A 279 -4.76 -6.75 -35.81
N LYS A 280 -4.25 -6.79 -37.04
CA LYS A 280 -3.02 -7.48 -37.38
C LYS A 280 -1.80 -6.85 -36.71
N ARG A 281 -1.69 -5.52 -36.67
CA ARG A 281 -0.58 -4.83 -35.99
C ARG A 281 -0.66 -4.94 -34.47
N CYS A 282 -1.87 -5.05 -33.90
CA CYS A 282 -2.10 -5.20 -32.46
C CYS A 282 -2.21 -6.65 -31.97
N ASP A 283 -2.09 -7.65 -32.85
CA ASP A 283 -2.27 -9.08 -32.49
C ASP A 283 -1.38 -9.51 -31.31
N TYR A 284 -0.16 -8.99 -31.21
CA TYR A 284 0.73 -9.29 -30.07
C TYR A 284 0.18 -8.78 -28.73
N ILE A 285 -0.45 -7.60 -28.71
CA ILE A 285 -1.10 -7.03 -27.52
C ILE A 285 -2.29 -7.91 -27.14
N PHE A 286 -3.12 -8.26 -28.13
CA PHE A 286 -4.35 -9.03 -27.91
C PHE A 286 -4.06 -10.45 -27.44
N ARG A 287 -3.05 -11.11 -28.01
CA ARG A 287 -2.56 -12.40 -27.51
C ARG A 287 -2.08 -12.32 -26.08
N SER A 288 -1.37 -11.25 -25.70
CA SER A 288 -0.95 -11.09 -24.31
C SER A 288 -2.15 -10.89 -23.39
N TYR A 289 -3.14 -10.08 -23.78
CA TYR A 289 -4.36 -9.90 -22.99
C TYR A 289 -5.07 -11.24 -22.79
N TRP A 290 -5.34 -11.95 -23.89
CA TRP A 290 -6.03 -13.24 -23.88
C TRP A 290 -5.30 -14.29 -23.06
N LYS A 291 -3.97 -14.35 -23.13
CA LYS A 291 -3.17 -15.30 -22.34
C LYS A 291 -3.26 -15.04 -20.83
N CYS A 292 -3.42 -13.79 -20.42
CA CYS A 292 -3.47 -13.41 -19.01
C CYS A 292 -4.86 -13.54 -18.39
N MET A 293 -5.91 -13.77 -19.20
CA MET A 293 -7.28 -13.88 -18.73
C MET A 293 -7.62 -15.28 -18.20
N THR A 294 -8.49 -15.32 -17.19
CA THR A 294 -9.11 -16.55 -16.70
C THR A 294 -10.10 -17.11 -17.72
N TYR A 295 -10.54 -18.35 -17.48
CA TYR A 295 -11.55 -18.98 -18.32
C TYR A 295 -12.88 -18.20 -18.29
N GLU A 296 -13.28 -17.75 -17.10
CA GLU A 296 -14.52 -17.01 -16.87
C GLU A 296 -14.49 -15.65 -17.56
N GLU A 297 -13.36 -14.94 -17.52
CA GLU A 297 -13.16 -13.68 -18.25
C GLU A 297 -13.28 -13.88 -19.77
N LYS A 298 -12.61 -14.90 -20.32
CA LYS A 298 -12.70 -15.23 -21.75
C LYS A 298 -14.14 -15.56 -22.17
N ARG A 299 -14.85 -16.34 -21.36
CA ARG A 299 -16.24 -16.75 -21.61
C ARG A 299 -17.19 -15.57 -21.48
N LEU A 300 -17.01 -14.69 -20.49
CA LEU A 300 -17.78 -13.46 -20.36
C LEU A 300 -17.60 -12.57 -21.59
N LEU A 301 -16.36 -12.33 -22.05
CA LEU A 301 -16.11 -11.51 -23.23
C LEU A 301 -16.73 -12.13 -24.49
N LYS A 302 -16.69 -13.47 -24.63
CA LYS A 302 -17.39 -14.19 -25.70
C LYS A 302 -18.91 -14.06 -25.62
N HIS A 303 -19.49 -14.14 -24.43
CA HIS A 303 -20.90 -13.90 -24.22
C HIS A 303 -21.29 -12.49 -24.70
N LEU A 304 -20.55 -11.47 -24.27
CA LEU A 304 -20.85 -10.08 -24.61
C LEU A 304 -20.74 -9.79 -26.12
N CYS A 305 -19.80 -10.41 -26.85
CA CYS A 305 -19.62 -10.13 -28.28
C CYS A 305 -20.30 -11.10 -29.24
N CYS A 306 -20.56 -12.34 -28.81
CA CYS A 306 -21.09 -13.42 -29.65
C CYS A 306 -22.42 -13.99 -29.14
N ASN A 307 -22.92 -13.54 -27.98
CA ASN A 307 -24.07 -14.13 -27.27
C ASN A 307 -23.88 -15.64 -26.99
N GLU A 308 -22.64 -16.09 -26.76
CA GLU A 308 -22.37 -17.46 -26.32
C GLU A 308 -23.02 -17.71 -24.96
N ASP A 309 -23.65 -18.87 -24.78
CA ASP A 309 -24.22 -19.24 -23.48
C ASP A 309 -23.12 -19.41 -22.44
N ILE A 310 -23.30 -18.77 -21.27
CA ILE A 310 -22.42 -18.83 -20.10
C ILE A 310 -23.18 -19.27 -18.84
N SER A 311 -24.36 -19.87 -19.00
CA SER A 311 -25.16 -20.43 -17.90
C SER A 311 -24.41 -21.51 -17.10
N ASP A 312 -23.32 -22.05 -17.65
CA ASP A 312 -22.39 -22.97 -17.00
C ASP A 312 -21.47 -22.30 -15.95
N ILE A 313 -21.41 -20.97 -15.91
CA ILE A 313 -20.59 -20.20 -14.98
C ILE A 313 -21.49 -19.59 -13.89
N GLU A 314 -21.11 -19.77 -12.62
CA GLU A 314 -21.84 -19.17 -11.49
C GLU A 314 -21.88 -17.63 -11.61
N GLU A 315 -23.02 -17.03 -11.28
CA GLU A 315 -23.26 -15.58 -11.39
C GLU A 315 -22.23 -14.74 -10.61
N SER A 316 -21.78 -15.23 -9.45
CA SER A 316 -20.72 -14.59 -8.65
C SER A 316 -19.38 -14.51 -9.39
N LEU A 317 -19.02 -15.56 -10.13
CA LEU A 317 -17.80 -15.62 -10.94
C LEU A 317 -17.93 -14.75 -12.20
N GLN A 318 -19.11 -14.70 -12.81
CA GLN A 318 -19.39 -13.78 -13.92
C GLN A 318 -19.22 -12.32 -13.47
N GLN A 319 -19.75 -11.96 -12.30
CA GLN A 319 -19.62 -10.61 -11.76
C GLN A 319 -18.16 -10.26 -11.42
N SER A 320 -17.40 -11.20 -10.87
CA SER A 320 -15.96 -11.02 -10.62
C SER A 320 -15.18 -10.83 -11.92
N ALA A 321 -15.47 -11.64 -12.95
CA ALA A 321 -14.85 -11.53 -14.27
C ALA A 321 -15.17 -10.20 -14.95
N ARG A 322 -16.40 -9.68 -14.77
CA ARG A 322 -16.84 -8.38 -15.28
C ARG A 322 -16.04 -7.24 -14.65
N TYR A 323 -15.99 -7.18 -13.32
CA TYR A 323 -15.21 -6.14 -12.63
C TYR A 323 -13.73 -6.21 -12.99
N SER A 324 -13.17 -7.42 -13.11
CA SER A 324 -11.80 -7.60 -13.57
C SER A 324 -11.61 -7.01 -14.96
N CYS A 325 -12.43 -7.37 -15.95
CA CYS A 325 -12.33 -6.88 -17.33
C CYS A 325 -12.51 -5.35 -17.46
N GLN A 326 -13.35 -4.74 -16.63
CA GLN A 326 -13.48 -3.28 -16.52
C GLN A 326 -12.21 -2.66 -15.90
N ASP A 327 -11.69 -3.25 -14.83
CA ASP A 327 -10.46 -2.82 -14.15
C ASP A 327 -9.23 -2.93 -15.07
N MET A 328 -9.22 -3.88 -16.01
CA MET A 328 -8.20 -4.00 -17.06
C MET A 328 -8.33 -2.96 -18.19
N GLY A 329 -9.43 -2.21 -18.25
CA GLY A 329 -9.72 -1.27 -19.32
C GLY A 329 -10.08 -1.94 -20.66
N LEU A 330 -10.63 -3.15 -20.60
CA LEU A 330 -11.09 -3.90 -21.79
C LEU A 330 -12.57 -3.64 -22.08
N LEU A 331 -13.35 -3.44 -21.02
CA LEU A 331 -14.76 -3.05 -21.05
C LEU A 331 -14.94 -1.66 -20.43
N ASN A 332 -15.91 -0.91 -20.93
CA ASN A 332 -16.45 0.27 -20.27
C ASN A 332 -17.41 -0.15 -19.14
N GLU A 333 -17.85 0.81 -18.32
CA GLU A 333 -18.80 0.58 -17.22
C GLU A 333 -20.16 0.01 -17.68
N ASP A 334 -20.53 0.25 -18.94
CA ASP A 334 -21.75 -0.26 -19.58
C ASP A 334 -21.56 -1.62 -20.27
N ASP A 335 -20.48 -2.35 -19.94
CA ASP A 335 -20.08 -3.63 -20.52
C ASP A 335 -19.78 -3.61 -22.03
N THR A 336 -19.66 -2.42 -22.65
CA THR A 336 -19.22 -2.31 -24.04
C THR A 336 -17.70 -2.42 -24.16
N PHE A 337 -17.21 -2.98 -25.26
CA PHE A 337 -15.76 -3.07 -25.49
C PHE A 337 -15.13 -1.69 -25.66
N VAL A 338 -13.99 -1.46 -24.99
CA VAL A 338 -13.21 -0.22 -25.14
C VAL A 338 -12.63 -0.10 -26.54
N SER A 339 -12.29 -1.21 -27.20
CA SER A 339 -11.71 -1.26 -28.55
C SER A 339 -12.45 -2.28 -29.41
N GLU A 340 -12.93 -1.83 -30.57
CA GLU A 340 -13.54 -2.71 -31.57
C GLU A 340 -12.53 -3.71 -32.16
N ALA A 341 -11.27 -3.31 -32.34
CA ALA A 341 -10.22 -4.21 -32.81
C ALA A 341 -10.03 -5.40 -31.84
N PHE A 342 -10.06 -5.13 -30.53
CA PHE A 342 -9.99 -6.19 -29.53
C PHE A 342 -11.25 -7.05 -29.52
N MET A 343 -12.45 -6.46 -29.63
CA MET A 343 -13.71 -7.21 -29.75
C MET A 343 -13.66 -8.21 -30.92
N ASN A 344 -13.15 -7.79 -32.09
CA ASN A 344 -13.03 -8.66 -33.26
C ASN A 344 -11.99 -9.77 -33.09
N TYR A 345 -10.91 -9.50 -32.35
CA TYR A 345 -10.00 -10.55 -31.89
C TYR A 345 -10.74 -11.59 -31.04
N VAL A 346 -11.50 -11.16 -30.02
CA VAL A 346 -12.28 -12.05 -29.14
C VAL A 346 -13.26 -12.90 -29.94
N LYS A 347 -13.96 -12.34 -30.93
CA LYS A 347 -14.88 -13.11 -31.80
C LYS A 347 -14.20 -14.31 -32.47
N ARG A 348 -12.94 -14.15 -32.91
CA ARG A 348 -12.18 -15.21 -33.60
C ARG A 348 -11.40 -16.13 -32.65
N ALA A 349 -11.04 -15.64 -31.46
CA ALA A 349 -10.24 -16.41 -30.52
C ALA A 349 -10.98 -17.66 -30.04
N GLU A 350 -10.31 -18.80 -29.99
CA GLU A 350 -10.88 -20.02 -29.41
C GLU A 350 -10.78 -19.95 -27.88
N VAL A 351 -11.87 -20.28 -27.19
CA VAL A 351 -11.84 -20.55 -25.75
C VAL A 351 -11.57 -22.03 -25.57
N LYS A 352 -10.32 -22.38 -25.34
CA LYS A 352 -9.96 -23.74 -24.92
C LYS A 352 -9.96 -23.77 -23.39
N ARG A 353 -10.56 -24.81 -22.80
CA ARG A 353 -10.05 -25.31 -21.53
C ARG A 353 -8.67 -25.85 -21.86
N ASP A 354 -7.64 -25.38 -21.17
CA ASP A 354 -6.27 -25.85 -21.43
C ASP A 354 -6.18 -27.36 -21.09
N GLU A 355 -6.29 -28.23 -22.09
CA GLU A 355 -6.10 -29.69 -21.94
C GLU A 355 -4.62 -30.08 -21.76
N ASN A 356 -3.68 -29.12 -21.82
CA ASN A 356 -2.24 -29.34 -21.64
C ASN A 356 -1.68 -28.69 -20.36
N GLY A 357 -2.54 -28.27 -19.43
CA GLY A 357 -2.16 -27.95 -18.05
C GLY A 357 -2.34 -29.14 -17.10
N ASP A 358 -3.24 -30.07 -17.45
CA ASP A 358 -3.68 -31.14 -16.59
C ASP A 358 -3.72 -32.47 -17.36
N THR A 359 -2.58 -33.14 -17.52
CA THR A 359 -2.64 -34.61 -17.38
C THR A 359 -2.83 -34.87 -15.91
N GLU A 360 -4.09 -34.83 -15.48
CA GLU A 360 -4.50 -35.35 -14.19
C GLU A 360 -4.07 -36.82 -14.14
N SER A 361 -3.02 -37.10 -13.38
CA SER A 361 -2.75 -38.44 -12.90
C SER A 361 -3.96 -38.92 -12.09
N GLU A 362 -4.14 -40.23 -11.87
CA GLU A 362 -5.22 -40.70 -10.98
C GLU A 362 -5.13 -40.09 -9.57
N GLU A 363 -3.97 -39.55 -9.18
CA GLU A 363 -3.79 -38.72 -7.98
C GLU A 363 -4.45 -37.34 -8.10
N ASP A 364 -4.48 -36.72 -9.29
CA ASP A 364 -5.09 -35.41 -9.50
C ASP A 364 -6.62 -35.47 -9.64
N LYS A 365 -7.19 -36.60 -10.08
CA LYS A 365 -8.64 -36.84 -9.94
C LYS A 365 -9.03 -37.06 -8.49
N GLU A 366 -8.19 -37.72 -7.70
CA GLU A 366 -8.41 -37.88 -6.27
C GLU A 366 -8.20 -36.55 -5.52
N VAL A 367 -7.25 -35.72 -5.94
CA VAL A 367 -7.03 -34.37 -5.42
C VAL A 367 -8.11 -33.42 -5.89
N GLY A 368 -8.54 -33.45 -7.15
CA GLY A 368 -9.63 -32.65 -7.70
C GLY A 368 -10.99 -33.03 -7.11
N GLN A 369 -11.21 -34.31 -6.81
CA GLN A 369 -12.39 -34.76 -6.08
C GLN A 369 -12.30 -34.45 -4.58
N ARG A 370 -11.12 -34.56 -3.95
CA ARG A 370 -10.89 -34.07 -2.57
C ARG A 370 -10.91 -32.55 -2.46
N MET A 371 -10.59 -31.83 -3.53
CA MET A 371 -10.51 -30.36 -3.60
C MET A 371 -11.84 -29.79 -4.03
N LYS A 372 -12.67 -30.54 -4.76
CA LYS A 372 -14.10 -30.28 -4.97
C LYS A 372 -14.93 -30.68 -3.76
N GLU A 373 -14.62 -31.77 -3.06
CA GLU A 373 -15.19 -32.07 -1.74
C GLU A 373 -14.70 -31.09 -0.68
N ALA A 374 -13.46 -30.59 -0.77
CA ALA A 374 -12.96 -29.53 0.10
C ALA A 374 -13.46 -28.14 -0.33
N MET A 375 -13.73 -27.89 -1.61
CA MET A 375 -14.32 -26.64 -2.12
C MET A 375 -15.83 -26.63 -1.91
N ASP A 376 -16.52 -27.75 -1.97
CA ASP A 376 -17.92 -27.91 -1.61
C ASP A 376 -18.03 -27.96 -0.09
N ALA A 377 -17.07 -28.53 0.64
CA ALA A 377 -16.98 -28.35 2.10
C ALA A 377 -16.53 -26.94 2.47
N LEU A 378 -15.77 -26.21 1.63
CA LEU A 378 -15.37 -24.80 1.84
C LEU A 378 -16.42 -23.82 1.32
N LYS A 379 -17.30 -24.20 0.38
CA LYS A 379 -18.47 -23.45 -0.10
C LYS A 379 -19.65 -23.71 0.80
N THR A 380 -19.88 -24.96 1.21
CA THR A 380 -20.81 -25.25 2.30
C THR A 380 -20.27 -24.68 3.60
N SER A 381 -18.96 -24.70 3.88
CA SER A 381 -18.37 -23.95 5.01
C SER A 381 -18.32 -22.47 4.74
N ASN A 382 -18.22 -21.94 3.51
CA ASN A 382 -18.26 -20.49 3.24
C ASN A 382 -19.67 -19.94 3.23
N ASP A 383 -20.68 -20.72 2.84
CA ASP A 383 -22.10 -20.37 2.83
C ASP A 383 -22.66 -20.64 4.22
N ILE A 384 -22.25 -21.72 4.91
CA ILE A 384 -22.39 -21.82 6.36
C ILE A 384 -21.61 -20.69 7.00
N LEU A 385 -20.41 -20.29 6.61
CA LEU A 385 -19.68 -19.16 7.20
C LEU A 385 -20.28 -17.83 6.78
N LYS A 386 -21.00 -17.69 5.67
CA LYS A 386 -21.56 -16.43 5.14
C LYS A 386 -22.96 -16.20 5.68
N ASP A 387 -23.78 -17.25 5.76
CA ASP A 387 -25.00 -17.29 6.56
C ASP A 387 -24.65 -17.25 8.05
N SER A 388 -23.59 -17.96 8.48
CA SER A 388 -23.01 -17.75 9.80
C SER A 388 -22.30 -16.41 9.90
N PHE A 389 -21.86 -15.67 8.86
CA PHE A 389 -21.16 -14.36 9.03
C PHE A 389 -22.20 -13.24 9.15
N GLN A 390 -23.32 -13.41 8.46
CA GLN A 390 -24.53 -12.62 8.61
C GLN A 390 -25.24 -12.92 9.95
N GLU A 391 -25.20 -14.17 10.44
CA GLU A 391 -25.64 -14.54 11.80
C GLU A 391 -24.54 -14.35 12.87
N LEU A 392 -23.24 -14.34 12.56
CA LEU A 392 -22.08 -14.18 13.47
C LEU A 392 -21.98 -12.73 13.92
N TRP A 393 -22.42 -11.79 13.07
CA TRP A 393 -22.58 -10.41 13.48
C TRP A 393 -23.76 -10.23 14.45
N ASN A 394 -24.71 -11.17 14.47
CA ASN A 394 -25.77 -11.22 15.48
C ASN A 394 -25.43 -12.17 16.65
N ALA A 395 -24.37 -12.97 16.56
CA ALA A 395 -24.03 -14.03 17.52
C ALA A 395 -22.50 -14.10 17.82
N TYR A 396 -22.00 -12.97 18.28
CA TYR A 396 -20.70 -12.68 18.90
C TYR A 396 -20.04 -13.82 19.76
N ASP A 397 -20.80 -14.78 20.31
CA ASP A 397 -20.28 -15.86 21.16
C ASP A 397 -19.64 -17.07 20.42
N PHE A 398 -19.88 -17.28 19.12
CA PHE A 398 -19.37 -18.48 18.41
C PHE A 398 -17.93 -18.31 17.86
N ALA A 399 -17.57 -17.14 17.32
CA ALA A 399 -16.18 -16.83 16.91
C ALA A 399 -15.20 -16.86 18.09
N LYS A 400 -15.65 -16.36 19.25
CA LYS A 400 -14.99 -16.48 20.54
C LYS A 400 -14.69 -17.94 20.88
N LYS A 401 -15.67 -18.83 20.69
CA LYS A 401 -15.54 -20.25 20.99
C LYS A 401 -14.53 -20.96 20.07
N VAL A 402 -14.59 -20.74 18.76
CA VAL A 402 -13.72 -21.43 17.78
C VAL A 402 -12.26 -20.98 17.84
N MET A 403 -11.98 -19.68 17.98
CA MET A 403 -10.60 -19.19 18.10
C MET A 403 -9.99 -19.54 19.46
N ILE A 404 -10.72 -19.35 20.56
CA ILE A 404 -10.21 -19.61 21.90
C ILE A 404 -10.06 -21.12 22.13
N GLU A 405 -10.98 -21.97 21.69
CA GLU A 405 -10.85 -23.44 21.82
C GLU A 405 -9.67 -23.98 20.99
N LYS A 406 -9.40 -23.45 19.78
CA LYS A 406 -8.18 -23.83 19.03
C LYS A 406 -6.88 -23.36 19.71
N LEU A 407 -6.86 -22.15 20.27
CA LEU A 407 -5.67 -21.56 20.92
C LEU A 407 -5.39 -22.15 22.30
N THR A 408 -6.42 -22.41 23.12
CA THR A 408 -6.26 -23.01 24.45
C THR A 408 -6.02 -24.52 24.41
N ALA A 409 -6.48 -25.22 23.36
CA ALA A 409 -6.24 -26.66 23.18
C ALA A 409 -4.84 -26.99 22.61
N ASP A 410 -4.16 -26.05 21.94
CA ASP A 410 -2.84 -26.30 21.39
C ASP A 410 -1.76 -26.24 22.49
N LYS A 411 -1.33 -27.43 22.95
CA LYS A 411 -0.27 -27.60 23.95
C LYS A 411 1.05 -26.92 23.56
N ARG A 412 1.28 -26.63 22.27
CA ARG A 412 2.49 -25.97 21.77
C ARG A 412 2.53 -24.48 22.10
N ILE A 413 1.38 -23.82 22.24
CA ILE A 413 1.32 -22.37 22.54
C ILE A 413 1.81 -22.07 23.96
N LYS A 414 1.52 -22.94 24.92
CA LYS A 414 2.09 -22.86 26.27
C LYS A 414 3.61 -23.05 26.31
N ALA A 415 4.17 -23.74 25.32
CA ALA A 415 5.59 -24.04 25.20
C ALA A 415 6.37 -23.04 24.34
N LEU A 416 5.72 -22.05 23.71
CA LEU A 416 6.39 -21.01 22.92
C LEU A 416 7.26 -20.13 23.83
N GLU A 417 8.51 -19.94 23.40
CA GLU A 417 9.45 -18.96 23.96
C GLU A 417 8.89 -17.54 23.76
N PHE A 418 9.31 -16.59 24.60
CA PHE A 418 8.78 -15.21 24.58
C PHE A 418 8.90 -14.53 23.21
N ALA A 419 9.99 -14.79 22.47
CA ALA A 419 10.24 -14.23 21.15
C ALA A 419 9.20 -14.67 20.10
N ASP A 420 8.81 -15.94 20.10
CA ASP A 420 7.83 -16.48 19.14
C ASP A 420 6.41 -15.97 19.44
N LYS A 421 6.13 -15.67 20.71
CA LYS A 421 4.88 -15.03 21.15
C LYS A 421 4.79 -13.58 20.66
N GLU A 422 5.91 -12.84 20.63
CA GLU A 422 5.96 -11.48 20.08
C GLU A 422 5.78 -11.44 18.55
N GLU A 423 6.39 -12.37 17.82
CA GLU A 423 6.21 -12.48 16.36
C GLU A 423 4.76 -12.82 15.99
N TYR A 424 4.15 -13.75 16.72
CA TYR A 424 2.75 -14.10 16.56
C TYR A 424 1.79 -12.95 16.91
N ASN A 425 2.09 -12.19 17.97
CA ASN A 425 1.33 -10.99 18.32
C ASN A 425 1.30 -9.97 17.18
N ARG A 426 2.40 -9.82 16.46
CA ARG A 426 2.49 -8.92 15.30
C ARG A 426 1.65 -9.41 14.13
N TYR A 427 1.74 -10.71 13.82
CA TYR A 427 0.94 -11.34 12.76
C TYR A 427 -0.57 -11.16 12.98
N ILE A 428 -1.07 -11.42 14.19
CA ILE A 428 -2.50 -11.29 14.51
C ILE A 428 -2.92 -9.82 14.46
N SER A 429 -2.13 -8.90 15.01
CA SER A 429 -2.40 -7.46 14.92
C SER A 429 -2.53 -6.98 13.47
N ASP A 430 -1.60 -7.40 12.60
CA ASP A 430 -1.61 -7.05 11.18
C ASP A 430 -2.77 -7.70 10.42
N TYR A 431 -3.10 -8.95 10.74
CA TYR A 431 -4.25 -9.66 10.16
C TYR A 431 -5.55 -8.93 10.48
N PHE A 432 -5.80 -8.60 11.75
CA PHE A 432 -7.00 -7.90 12.16
C PHE A 432 -7.09 -6.51 11.55
N LYS A 433 -5.99 -5.75 11.54
CA LYS A 433 -5.94 -4.44 10.87
C LYS A 433 -6.35 -4.53 9.40
N ARG A 434 -5.83 -5.51 8.65
CA ARG A 434 -6.21 -5.75 7.24
C ARG A 434 -7.67 -6.18 7.08
N GLN A 435 -8.22 -6.97 7.99
CA GLN A 435 -9.64 -7.33 7.95
C GLN A 435 -10.53 -6.11 8.23
N PHE A 436 -10.15 -5.26 9.19
CA PHE A 436 -10.89 -4.04 9.52
C PHE A 436 -10.86 -3.00 8.40
N GLU A 437 -9.75 -2.87 7.69
CA GLU A 437 -9.64 -1.99 6.51
C GLU A 437 -10.48 -2.50 5.32
N LYS A 438 -10.69 -3.82 5.24
CA LYS A 438 -11.43 -4.47 4.15
C LYS A 438 -12.95 -4.41 4.32
N TYR A 439 -13.45 -4.50 5.54
CA TYR A 439 -14.88 -4.53 5.83
C TYR A 439 -15.26 -3.31 6.67
N SER A 440 -16.06 -2.40 6.08
CA SER A 440 -16.55 -1.21 6.80
C SER A 440 -17.26 -1.63 8.09
N MET A 441 -16.79 -1.12 9.23
CA MET A 441 -17.35 -1.45 10.54
C MET A 441 -18.61 -0.64 10.82
N ASP A 442 -19.70 -1.31 11.21
CA ASP A 442 -20.80 -0.65 11.89
C ASP A 442 -20.31 -0.17 13.27
N THR A 443 -20.31 1.14 13.47
CA THR A 443 -19.90 1.78 14.71
C THR A 443 -21.09 2.36 15.48
N GLU A 444 -22.32 2.21 14.97
CA GLU A 444 -23.52 2.78 15.57
C GLU A 444 -24.08 1.90 16.70
N ASN A 445 -23.97 0.57 16.58
CA ASN A 445 -24.46 -0.38 17.61
C ASN A 445 -23.36 -1.35 18.08
N CYS A 446 -22.56 -0.94 19.07
CA CYS A 446 -21.56 -1.83 19.69
C CYS A 446 -22.08 -2.40 21.02
N GLU A 447 -22.61 -3.63 21.01
CA GLU A 447 -23.08 -4.33 22.23
C GLU A 447 -21.98 -4.53 23.28
N LEU A 448 -20.70 -4.53 22.87
CA LEU A 448 -19.53 -4.70 23.75
C LEU A 448 -19.34 -3.58 24.75
N LEU A 449 -19.88 -2.40 24.43
CA LEU A 449 -19.82 -1.22 25.28
C LEU A 449 -21.00 -1.14 26.25
N LYS A 450 -21.92 -2.12 26.24
CA LYS A 450 -23.14 -2.08 27.05
C LYS A 450 -22.87 -1.90 28.54
N GLY A 451 -23.47 -0.86 29.11
CA GLY A 451 -23.30 -0.51 30.52
C GLY A 451 -22.05 0.33 30.80
N MET A 452 -21.30 0.72 29.77
CA MET A 452 -20.18 1.64 29.92
C MET A 452 -20.59 3.10 29.78
N SER A 453 -19.90 3.96 30.53
CA SER A 453 -20.12 5.41 30.53
C SER A 453 -19.88 6.05 29.16
N VAL A 454 -18.96 5.49 28.36
CA VAL A 454 -18.65 5.96 27.00
C VAL A 454 -19.86 5.92 26.07
N GLN A 455 -20.86 5.07 26.34
CA GLN A 455 -22.09 5.02 25.54
C GLN A 455 -22.87 6.34 25.60
N ASN A 456 -22.83 7.04 26.74
CA ASN A 456 -23.55 8.32 26.93
C ASN A 456 -23.02 9.43 26.03
N ILE A 457 -21.81 9.28 25.50
CA ILE A 457 -21.11 10.26 24.69
C ILE A 457 -20.69 9.70 23.33
N TRP A 458 -21.16 8.51 22.96
CA TRP A 458 -20.68 7.77 21.80
C TRP A 458 -20.84 8.57 20.50
N ASP A 459 -21.99 9.20 20.31
CA ASP A 459 -22.31 10.04 19.15
C ASP A 459 -21.46 11.31 19.05
N ARG A 460 -20.79 11.69 20.14
CA ARG A 460 -19.91 12.86 20.21
C ARG A 460 -18.47 12.54 19.79
N ILE A 461 -18.15 11.25 19.62
CA ILE A 461 -16.84 10.75 19.23
C ILE A 461 -16.80 10.60 17.71
N ASP A 462 -15.70 11.06 17.09
CA ASP A 462 -15.51 10.97 15.64
C ASP A 462 -15.51 9.49 15.18
N GLU A 463 -16.03 9.21 13.99
CA GLU A 463 -16.23 7.85 13.49
C GLU A 463 -14.94 7.04 13.45
N ASP A 464 -13.82 7.65 13.05
CA ASP A 464 -12.51 6.98 13.01
C ASP A 464 -11.99 6.61 14.41
N ILE A 465 -12.26 7.45 15.41
CA ILE A 465 -11.93 7.17 16.81
C ILE A 465 -12.83 6.05 17.35
N ARG A 466 -14.13 6.07 17.01
CA ARG A 466 -15.05 4.96 17.34
C ARG A 466 -14.55 3.64 16.76
N LYS A 467 -14.11 3.61 15.49
CA LYS A 467 -13.50 2.43 14.86
C LYS A 467 -12.29 1.92 15.64
N GLN A 468 -11.41 2.80 16.12
CA GLN A 468 -10.24 2.40 16.93
C GLN A 468 -10.64 1.79 18.28
N ILE A 469 -11.67 2.32 18.95
CA ILE A 469 -12.18 1.76 20.21
C ILE A 469 -12.81 0.39 19.97
N VAL A 470 -13.63 0.23 18.93
CA VAL A 470 -14.25 -1.07 18.60
C VAL A 470 -13.19 -2.10 18.20
N GLN A 471 -12.17 -1.69 17.43
CA GLN A 471 -11.01 -2.53 17.13
C GLN A 471 -10.29 -2.99 18.40
N ALA A 472 -10.07 -2.08 19.36
CA ALA A 472 -9.43 -2.40 20.65
C ALA A 472 -10.25 -3.42 21.45
N GLU A 473 -11.57 -3.25 21.52
CA GLU A 473 -12.49 -4.20 22.16
C GLU A 473 -12.38 -5.58 21.50
N LEU A 474 -12.44 -5.66 20.17
CA LEU A 474 -12.35 -6.93 19.46
C LEU A 474 -11.02 -7.65 19.68
N LEU A 475 -9.90 -6.93 19.61
CA LEU A 475 -8.59 -7.49 19.92
C LEU A 475 -8.51 -7.94 21.38
N SER A 476 -9.07 -7.17 22.31
CA SER A 476 -9.08 -7.52 23.73
C SER A 476 -9.72 -8.90 23.97
N TYR A 477 -10.81 -9.22 23.27
CA TYR A 477 -11.47 -10.51 23.39
C TYR A 477 -10.67 -11.68 22.81
N VAL A 478 -9.86 -11.43 21.78
CA VAL A 478 -8.98 -12.45 21.19
C VAL A 478 -7.79 -12.73 22.10
N TYR A 479 -7.15 -11.68 22.64
CA TYR A 479 -5.91 -11.82 23.40
C TYR A 479 -6.11 -12.18 24.88
N ARG A 480 -7.29 -11.93 25.46
CA ARG A 480 -7.55 -12.11 26.89
C ARG A 480 -7.24 -13.53 27.39
N ASP A 481 -7.58 -14.57 26.63
CA ASP A 481 -7.45 -15.96 27.08
C ASP A 481 -6.17 -16.65 26.58
N THR A 482 -5.26 -15.90 25.96
CA THR A 482 -4.06 -16.45 25.29
C THR A 482 -2.80 -16.42 26.15
N GLY A 483 -2.76 -15.56 27.19
CA GLY A 483 -1.55 -15.29 27.96
C GLY A 483 -0.46 -14.53 27.21
N PHE A 484 -0.78 -13.99 26.01
CA PHE A 484 0.12 -13.12 25.26
C PHE A 484 0.18 -11.70 25.83
N ASP A 485 1.20 -10.95 25.41
CA ASP A 485 1.29 -9.53 25.72
C ASP A 485 0.09 -8.77 25.14
N GLN A 486 -0.56 -7.95 25.98
CA GLN A 486 -1.80 -7.26 25.63
C GLN A 486 -1.58 -5.92 24.89
N SER A 487 -0.34 -5.55 24.54
CA SER A 487 -0.03 -4.33 23.77
C SER A 487 -0.86 -4.16 22.49
N PRO A 488 -1.12 -5.21 21.67
CA PRO A 488 -1.95 -5.07 20.48
C PRO A 488 -3.37 -4.57 20.75
N SER A 489 -3.93 -4.92 21.91
CA SER A 489 -5.26 -4.46 22.35
C SER A 489 -5.18 -3.09 23.05
N CYS A 490 -4.13 -2.86 23.85
CA CYS A 490 -3.96 -1.62 24.61
C CYS A 490 -3.57 -0.42 23.73
N ASN A 491 -2.83 -0.63 22.64
CA ASN A 491 -2.33 0.46 21.80
C ASN A 491 -3.46 1.22 21.08
N PRO A 492 -4.44 0.55 20.43
CA PRO A 492 -5.57 1.24 19.82
C PRO A 492 -6.40 2.07 20.81
N TYR A 493 -6.58 1.60 22.07
CA TYR A 493 -7.21 2.42 23.12
C TYR A 493 -6.45 3.71 23.41
N CYS A 494 -5.12 3.62 23.52
CA CYS A 494 -4.29 4.78 23.81
C CYS A 494 -4.28 5.76 22.65
N THR A 495 -4.16 5.27 21.40
CA THR A 495 -4.20 6.09 20.19
C THR A 495 -5.55 6.80 20.05
N ALA A 496 -6.66 6.09 20.31
CA ALA A 496 -8.00 6.68 20.31
C ALA A 496 -8.09 7.81 21.34
N PHE A 497 -7.56 7.61 22.54
CA PHE A 497 -7.59 8.60 23.60
C PHE A 497 -6.68 9.81 23.32
N GLU A 498 -5.51 9.61 22.72
CA GLU A 498 -4.65 10.70 22.22
C GLU A 498 -5.34 11.51 21.12
N ALA A 499 -6.06 10.86 20.22
CA ALA A 499 -6.87 11.54 19.21
C ALA A 499 -7.97 12.41 19.86
N ILE A 500 -8.64 11.92 20.91
CA ILE A 500 -9.65 12.69 21.65
C ILE A 500 -9.02 13.89 22.37
N ILE A 501 -7.87 13.71 23.03
CA ILE A 501 -7.12 14.82 23.64
C ILE A 501 -6.86 15.88 22.57
N ASN A 502 -6.26 15.49 21.44
CA ASN A 502 -5.79 16.44 20.44
C ASN A 502 -6.90 17.13 19.66
N ARG A 503 -7.97 16.41 19.32
CA ARG A 503 -9.07 16.94 18.48
C ARG A 503 -10.16 17.62 19.27
N LYS A 504 -10.38 17.24 20.54
CA LYS A 504 -11.54 17.73 21.32
C LYS A 504 -11.12 18.56 22.54
N ALA A 505 -10.13 18.14 23.32
CA ALA A 505 -9.86 18.76 24.62
C ALA A 505 -8.70 19.76 24.66
N LEU A 506 -7.64 19.53 23.88
CA LEU A 506 -6.39 20.28 23.97
C LEU A 506 -6.61 21.78 23.75
N GLN A 507 -7.25 22.15 22.64
CA GLN A 507 -7.47 23.55 22.29
C GLN A 507 -8.36 24.31 23.29
N PRO A 508 -9.55 23.81 23.68
CA PRO A 508 -10.36 24.47 24.72
C PRO A 508 -9.63 24.65 26.05
N VAL A 509 -8.96 23.60 26.53
CA VAL A 509 -8.24 23.64 27.82
C VAL A 509 -7.12 24.65 27.79
N MET A 510 -6.30 24.64 26.74
CA MET A 510 -5.18 25.56 26.63
C MET A 510 -5.63 27.01 26.48
N LYS A 511 -6.70 27.28 25.74
CA LYS A 511 -7.26 28.63 25.63
C LYS A 511 -7.83 29.12 26.97
N ALA A 512 -8.48 28.24 27.74
CA ALA A 512 -8.95 28.57 29.08
C ALA A 512 -7.78 28.88 30.02
N MET A 513 -6.72 28.05 30.03
CA MET A 513 -5.50 28.32 30.80
C MET A 513 -4.83 29.63 30.36
N GLN A 514 -4.78 29.91 29.05
CA GLN A 514 -4.19 31.14 28.51
C GLN A 514 -4.97 32.39 28.96
N MET A 515 -6.29 32.28 29.07
CA MET A 515 -7.12 33.41 29.48
C MET A 515 -7.11 33.61 31.00
N LEU A 516 -7.10 32.53 31.78
CA LEU A 516 -7.11 32.59 33.24
C LEU A 516 -5.71 32.92 33.80
N HIS A 517 -4.69 32.21 33.32
CA HIS A 517 -3.31 32.26 33.83
C HIS A 517 -2.29 32.17 32.69
N PRO A 518 -2.18 33.21 31.83
CA PRO A 518 -1.26 33.23 30.70
C PRO A 518 0.21 33.00 31.11
N GLU A 519 0.60 33.50 32.28
CA GLU A 519 1.93 33.35 32.87
C GLU A 519 2.30 31.88 33.12
N TYR A 520 1.35 31.08 33.62
CA TYR A 520 1.55 29.66 33.87
C TYR A 520 1.72 28.90 32.55
N LEU A 521 0.82 29.15 31.59
CA LEU A 521 0.84 28.43 30.32
C LEU A 521 2.13 28.71 29.53
N LEU A 522 2.59 29.97 29.50
CA LEU A 522 3.86 30.32 28.86
C LEU A 522 5.05 29.60 29.50
N PHE A 523 5.08 29.48 30.83
CA PHE A 523 6.12 28.76 31.55
C PHE A 523 6.12 27.25 31.23
N GLU A 524 4.95 26.60 31.28
CA GLU A 524 4.86 25.16 31.00
C GLU A 524 5.09 24.83 29.53
N LEU A 525 4.66 25.66 28.59
CA LEU A 525 4.95 25.46 27.16
C LEU A 525 6.45 25.51 26.88
N ARG A 526 7.19 26.43 27.52
CA ARG A 526 8.66 26.46 27.44
C ARG A 526 9.28 25.19 28.03
N LYS A 527 8.79 24.71 29.18
CA LYS A 527 9.25 23.46 29.83
C LYS A 527 8.98 22.22 28.97
N LEU A 528 7.92 22.22 28.18
CA LEU A 528 7.58 21.17 27.21
C LEU A 528 8.29 21.33 25.85
N GLY A 529 9.11 22.37 25.65
CA GLY A 529 9.90 22.58 24.44
C GLY A 529 9.17 23.28 23.29
N HIS A 530 8.06 23.96 23.56
CA HIS A 530 7.33 24.76 22.56
C HIS A 530 7.81 26.22 22.54
N ASN A 531 8.09 26.75 21.35
CA ASN A 531 8.52 28.15 21.16
C ASN A 531 7.37 29.14 21.38
N GLU A 532 7.71 30.34 21.84
CA GLU A 532 6.77 31.46 22.04
C GLU A 532 6.10 31.86 20.72
N GLY A 533 4.83 31.51 20.53
CA GLY A 533 4.04 32.01 19.40
C GLY A 533 2.80 31.21 19.02
N GLY A 534 2.63 29.96 19.49
CA GLY A 534 1.44 29.17 19.17
C GLY A 534 1.19 28.02 20.14
N LEU A 535 -0.09 27.70 20.36
CA LEU A 535 -0.51 26.52 21.13
C LEU A 535 -0.14 25.25 20.33
N PRO A 536 0.51 24.24 20.92
CA PRO A 536 0.74 22.95 20.28
C PRO A 536 -0.51 22.37 19.62
N ALA A 537 -0.31 21.81 18.43
CA ALA A 537 -1.35 21.12 17.68
C ALA A 537 -1.59 19.69 18.19
N THR A 538 -0.60 19.08 18.87
CA THR A 538 -0.67 17.71 19.38
C THR A 538 0.06 17.55 20.71
N MET A 539 -0.43 16.64 21.55
CA MET A 539 0.14 16.19 22.82
C MET A 539 -0.12 14.70 23.04
N MET A 540 0.86 14.03 23.65
CA MET A 540 0.73 12.66 24.16
C MET A 540 0.02 12.65 25.52
N ILE A 541 -0.54 11.50 25.93
CA ILE A 541 -1.25 11.33 27.22
C ILE A 541 -0.40 11.83 28.40
N GLY A 542 0.90 11.52 28.40
CA GLY A 542 1.80 11.93 29.48
C GLY A 542 2.06 13.43 29.56
N GLN A 543 2.12 14.11 28.41
CA GLN A 543 2.29 15.56 28.34
C GLN A 543 1.02 16.26 28.82
N PHE A 544 -0.14 15.85 28.30
CA PHE A 544 -1.43 16.41 28.73
C PHE A 544 -1.69 16.17 30.22
N ARG A 545 -1.43 14.96 30.74
CA ARG A 545 -1.54 14.66 32.18
C ARG A 545 -0.66 15.60 33.01
N SER A 546 0.58 15.82 32.60
CA SER A 546 1.51 16.67 33.35
C SER A 546 1.06 18.14 33.31
N LEU A 547 0.60 18.64 32.15
CA LEU A 547 0.03 19.97 32.02
C LEU A 547 -1.13 20.20 33.00
N VAL A 548 -2.14 19.32 33.01
CA VAL A 548 -3.33 19.51 33.86
C VAL A 548 -2.99 19.29 35.35
N LYS A 549 -2.09 18.35 35.66
CA LYS A 549 -1.63 18.10 37.03
C LYS A 549 -0.85 19.28 37.60
N ASP A 550 0.08 19.83 36.83
CA ASP A 550 0.91 20.95 37.27
C ASP A 550 0.02 22.21 37.41
N TYR A 551 -1.02 22.35 36.58
CA TYR A 551 -1.98 23.45 36.69
C TYR A 551 -2.79 23.35 37.98
N TYR A 552 -3.23 22.14 38.33
CA TYR A 552 -3.88 21.89 39.62
C TYR A 552 -2.97 22.29 40.80
N PHE A 553 -1.69 21.93 40.79
CA PHE A 553 -0.78 22.34 41.88
C PHE A 553 -0.56 23.85 41.92
N TYR A 554 -0.36 24.47 40.77
CA TYR A 554 -0.24 25.92 40.64
C TYR A 554 -1.44 26.64 41.24
N MET A 555 -2.66 26.22 40.89
CA MET A 555 -3.90 26.80 41.42
C MET A 555 -4.05 26.56 42.92
N MET A 556 -3.72 25.38 43.42
CA MET A 556 -3.81 25.07 44.85
C MET A 556 -2.81 25.86 45.70
N GLU A 557 -1.64 26.20 45.15
CA GLU A 557 -0.61 26.99 45.82
C GLU A 557 -0.89 28.50 45.75
N GLN A 558 -1.33 29.01 44.60
CA GLN A 558 -1.42 30.44 44.33
C GLN A 558 -2.85 31.01 44.41
N PHE A 559 -3.87 30.19 44.17
CA PHE A 559 -5.27 30.62 43.98
C PHE A 559 -6.29 29.68 44.64
N LYS A 560 -5.99 29.21 45.86
CA LYS A 560 -6.77 28.18 46.57
C LYS A 560 -8.27 28.47 46.66
N ASP A 561 -8.66 29.73 46.85
CA ASP A 561 -10.06 30.16 46.99
C ASP A 561 -10.79 30.27 45.64
N GLU A 562 -10.09 30.15 44.51
CA GLU A 562 -10.64 30.25 43.15
C GLU A 562 -10.79 28.88 42.49
N CYS A 563 -10.20 27.82 43.06
CA CYS A 563 -10.23 26.46 42.52
C CYS A 563 -11.64 25.92 42.23
N GLU A 564 -12.64 26.27 43.04
CA GLU A 564 -14.02 25.81 42.83
C GLU A 564 -14.72 26.47 41.63
N LYS A 565 -14.22 27.64 41.20
CA LYS A 565 -14.77 28.41 40.07
C LYS A 565 -14.02 28.14 38.76
N ASP A 566 -12.84 27.53 38.84
CA ASP A 566 -12.02 27.22 37.68
C ASP A 566 -12.68 26.12 36.81
N PRO A 567 -12.88 26.36 35.49
CA PRO A 567 -13.58 25.43 34.61
C PRO A 567 -12.85 24.10 34.40
N ILE A 568 -11.53 24.07 34.59
CA ILE A 568 -10.68 22.88 34.46
C ILE A 568 -10.74 22.08 35.75
N LEU A 569 -10.50 22.72 36.90
CA LEU A 569 -10.45 22.03 38.20
C LEU A 569 -11.80 21.54 38.68
N LYS A 570 -12.89 22.15 38.21
CA LYS A 570 -14.25 21.63 38.42
C LYS A 570 -14.42 20.20 37.90
N ILE A 571 -13.72 19.84 36.82
CA ILE A 571 -13.77 18.50 36.21
C ILE A 571 -12.59 17.64 36.67
N TYR A 572 -11.40 18.24 36.84
CA TYR A 572 -10.18 17.55 37.24
C TYR A 572 -10.15 17.15 38.72
N ASN A 573 -10.95 16.13 39.05
CA ASN A 573 -11.06 15.56 40.40
C ASN A 573 -10.05 14.40 40.64
N LYS A 574 -10.02 13.88 41.89
CA LYS A 574 -9.10 12.79 42.28
C LYS A 574 -9.29 11.51 41.46
N ASP A 575 -10.52 11.20 41.07
CA ASP A 575 -10.85 10.00 40.28
C ASP A 575 -10.33 10.15 38.84
N PHE A 576 -10.59 11.28 38.19
CA PHE A 576 -10.07 11.58 36.86
C PHE A 576 -8.53 11.62 36.85
N ALA A 577 -7.89 12.27 37.82
CA ALA A 577 -6.43 12.31 37.95
C ALA A 577 -5.81 10.91 38.10
N LYS A 578 -6.46 10.03 38.89
CA LYS A 578 -6.03 8.64 39.07
C LYS A 578 -6.15 7.85 37.77
N LYS A 579 -7.30 7.91 37.10
CA LYS A 579 -7.54 7.22 35.83
C LYS A 579 -6.55 7.67 34.75
N LEU A 580 -6.32 8.97 34.62
CA LEU A 580 -5.36 9.53 33.65
C LEU A 580 -3.91 9.08 33.95
N THR A 581 -3.56 8.98 35.22
CA THR A 581 -2.26 8.43 35.65
C THR A 581 -2.15 6.95 35.30
N ASP A 582 -3.18 6.18 35.58
CA ASP A 582 -3.20 4.74 35.32
C ASP A 582 -3.12 4.43 33.83
N ILE A 583 -3.84 5.18 32.99
CA ILE A 583 -3.79 5.07 31.53
C ILE A 583 -2.39 5.43 31.01
N HIS A 584 -1.78 6.51 31.51
CA HIS A 584 -0.42 6.87 31.14
C HIS A 584 0.61 5.77 31.51
N LEU A 585 0.46 5.16 32.68
CA LEU A 585 1.32 4.05 33.09
C LEU A 585 1.18 2.85 32.15
N THR A 586 -0.04 2.53 31.72
CA THR A 586 -0.28 1.49 30.70
C THR A 586 0.30 1.90 29.34
N ARG A 587 0.12 3.15 28.91
CA ARG A 587 0.70 3.68 27.66
C ARG A 587 2.23 3.56 27.65
N ASN A 588 2.91 3.91 28.74
CA ASN A 588 4.36 3.75 28.84
C ASN A 588 4.81 2.29 28.72
N LYS A 589 4.00 1.33 29.20
CA LYS A 589 4.26 -0.10 28.98
C LYS A 589 4.07 -0.48 27.51
N CYS A 590 3.09 0.10 26.81
CA CYS A 590 2.91 -0.10 25.37
C CYS A 590 4.08 0.46 24.53
N MET A 591 4.74 1.54 24.97
CA MET A 591 5.85 2.17 24.22
C MET A 591 7.04 1.23 23.96
N HIS A 592 7.18 0.13 24.72
CA HIS A 592 8.21 -0.89 24.46
C HIS A 592 8.10 -1.52 23.06
N TRP A 593 6.90 -1.54 22.49
CA TRP A 593 6.65 -1.95 21.11
C TRP A 593 7.04 -0.89 20.08
N GLU A 594 6.91 0.41 20.39
CA GLU A 594 7.31 1.51 19.49
C GLU A 594 8.84 1.73 19.48
N ASP A 595 9.50 1.52 20.61
CA ASP A 595 10.97 1.60 20.71
C ASP A 595 11.70 0.42 20.02
N MET A 596 11.03 -0.72 19.81
CA MET A 596 11.62 -1.85 19.08
C MET A 596 11.84 -1.52 17.58
N ASP A 597 11.03 -0.63 17.02
CA ASP A 597 11.19 -0.13 15.63
C ASP A 597 12.28 0.96 15.52
N SER A 598 12.57 1.67 16.61
CA SER A 598 13.59 2.73 16.67
C SER A 598 14.99 2.20 17.04
N VAL A 599 15.09 1.21 17.93
CA VAL A 599 16.36 0.65 18.45
C VAL A 599 17.11 -0.21 17.42
N ARG A 600 16.43 -0.77 16.41
CA ARG A 600 17.12 -1.48 15.30
C ARG A 600 17.88 -0.55 14.35
N LYS A 601 17.79 0.79 14.51
CA LYS A 601 18.46 1.78 13.66
C LYS A 601 19.82 2.29 14.18
N THR A 602 20.32 1.83 15.33
CA THR A 602 21.65 2.23 15.84
C THR A 602 22.51 1.05 16.29
N ASP A 603 23.82 1.19 16.08
CA ASP A 603 24.91 0.20 16.08
C ASP A 603 24.85 -0.97 17.09
N GLU A 604 25.46 -2.07 16.67
CA GLU A 604 25.54 -3.37 17.36
C GLU A 604 26.15 -3.30 18.77
N ASP A 605 26.93 -2.25 19.07
CA ASP A 605 27.50 -2.01 20.40
C ASP A 605 26.43 -1.70 21.48
N LYS A 606 25.19 -1.37 21.09
CA LYS A 606 24.08 -1.23 22.03
C LYS A 606 23.37 -2.53 22.37
N LYS A 607 23.55 -3.62 21.61
CA LYS A 607 22.87 -4.90 21.91
C LYS A 607 23.34 -5.51 23.24
N GLU A 608 24.61 -5.33 23.58
CA GLU A 608 25.18 -5.83 24.83
C GLU A 608 24.82 -4.95 26.04
N TYR A 609 24.71 -3.62 25.85
CA TYR A 609 24.25 -2.70 26.91
C TYR A 609 22.74 -2.80 27.17
N ILE A 610 21.96 -3.21 26.16
CA ILE A 610 20.49 -3.33 26.25
C ILE A 610 20.06 -4.69 26.82
N SER A 611 20.85 -5.76 26.68
CA SER A 611 20.54 -7.07 27.25
C SER A 611 20.48 -7.06 28.79
N GLU A 612 21.33 -6.24 29.44
CA GLU A 612 21.29 -6.05 30.90
C GLU A 612 20.18 -5.08 31.36
N LEU A 613 19.82 -4.07 30.55
CA LEU A 613 18.72 -3.15 30.88
C LEU A 613 17.32 -3.74 30.61
N HIS A 614 17.21 -4.77 29.76
CA HIS A 614 15.93 -5.39 29.35
C HIS A 614 15.38 -6.42 30.35
N LEU A 615 16.12 -6.76 31.41
CA LEU A 615 15.68 -7.67 32.48
C LEU A 615 14.54 -7.12 33.38
N LYS A 616 13.96 -5.95 33.06
CA LYS A 616 12.74 -5.43 33.72
C LYS A 616 11.70 -4.82 32.76
N LYS A 617 11.63 -5.22 31.47
CA LYS A 617 10.50 -4.84 30.60
C LYS A 617 9.23 -5.58 31.05
N LYS A 618 8.25 -4.81 31.54
CA LYS A 618 6.97 -5.32 32.07
C LYS A 618 6.06 -5.63 30.87
N SER A 619 5.93 -6.91 30.51
CA SER A 619 4.87 -7.36 29.60
C SER A 619 3.51 -6.92 30.11
N LEU A 620 2.62 -6.50 29.22
CA LEU A 620 1.25 -6.15 29.55
C LEU A 620 0.41 -7.41 29.70
N ASP A 621 -0.21 -7.59 30.86
CA ASP A 621 -1.12 -8.69 31.11
C ASP A 621 -2.59 -8.26 31.01
N VAL A 622 -3.49 -9.23 31.17
CA VAL A 622 -4.94 -9.01 31.13
C VAL A 622 -5.40 -8.02 32.20
N SER A 623 -4.74 -7.99 33.36
CA SER A 623 -5.11 -7.06 34.43
C SER A 623 -4.82 -5.61 34.04
N ASP A 624 -3.72 -5.38 33.31
CA ASP A 624 -3.39 -4.06 32.76
C ASP A 624 -4.40 -3.62 31.70
N LEU A 625 -4.83 -4.54 30.82
CA LEU A 625 -5.85 -4.31 29.80
C LEU A 625 -7.22 -4.01 30.43
N ASP A 626 -7.64 -4.79 31.41
CA ASP A 626 -8.92 -4.60 32.12
C ASP A 626 -8.94 -3.27 32.86
N ARG A 627 -7.83 -2.91 33.49
CA ARG A 627 -7.67 -1.62 34.15
C ARG A 627 -7.70 -0.46 33.15
N LEU A 628 -7.04 -0.61 32.00
CA LEU A 628 -7.09 0.39 30.93
C LEU A 628 -8.52 0.57 30.43
N ARG A 629 -9.18 -0.52 30.04
CA ARG A 629 -10.56 -0.53 29.55
C ARG A 629 -11.53 0.12 30.54
N SER A 630 -11.47 -0.29 31.81
CA SER A 630 -12.31 0.26 32.88
C SER A 630 -12.05 1.75 33.11
N ASN A 631 -10.79 2.18 33.16
CA ASN A 631 -10.45 3.59 33.35
C ASN A 631 -10.81 4.46 32.14
N LEU A 632 -10.70 3.93 30.92
CA LEU A 632 -10.93 4.67 29.68
C LEU A 632 -12.42 4.82 29.37
N LEU A 633 -13.14 3.70 29.36
CA LEU A 633 -14.53 3.59 28.90
C LEU A 633 -15.56 3.69 30.03
N GLY A 634 -15.14 3.37 31.26
CA GLY A 634 -15.95 3.49 32.48
C GLY A 634 -17.00 2.40 32.62
N GLN A 635 -16.69 1.32 33.36
CA GLN A 635 -17.61 0.18 33.56
C GLN A 635 -18.56 0.36 34.76
N GLU A 636 -18.13 1.07 35.81
CA GLU A 636 -18.92 1.30 37.04
C GLU A 636 -18.87 2.76 37.50
N SER A 637 -18.12 3.61 36.78
CA SER A 637 -17.95 5.03 37.05
C SER A 637 -17.59 5.75 35.75
N THR A 638 -17.66 7.08 35.74
CA THR A 638 -17.31 7.92 34.58
C THR A 638 -15.92 7.58 34.04
N GLY A 639 -15.84 7.23 32.76
CA GLY A 639 -14.59 6.91 32.07
C GLY A 639 -13.77 8.18 31.77
N CYS A 640 -12.48 8.00 31.54
CA CYS A 640 -11.58 9.11 31.18
C CYS A 640 -12.00 9.81 29.89
N ILE A 641 -12.57 9.10 28.91
CA ILE A 641 -13.08 9.74 27.68
C ILE A 641 -14.20 10.72 28.02
N GLU A 642 -15.14 10.31 28.86
CA GLU A 642 -16.24 11.16 29.28
C GLU A 642 -15.75 12.37 30.08
N TYR A 643 -14.84 12.16 31.04
CA TYR A 643 -14.19 13.28 31.73
C TYR A 643 -13.48 14.24 30.78
N MET A 644 -12.83 13.72 29.73
CA MET A 644 -12.12 14.54 28.75
C MET A 644 -13.07 15.43 27.95
N LEU A 645 -14.23 14.89 27.54
CA LEU A 645 -15.24 15.68 26.84
C LEU A 645 -15.94 16.68 27.78
N GLN A 646 -16.24 16.29 29.02
CA GLN A 646 -16.78 17.21 30.03
C GLN A 646 -15.82 18.36 30.34
N LEU A 647 -14.51 18.08 30.37
CA LEU A 647 -13.46 19.08 30.56
C LEU A 647 -13.45 20.06 29.39
N ALA A 648 -13.50 19.55 28.15
CA ALA A 648 -13.59 20.39 26.95
C ALA A 648 -14.83 21.30 26.98
N ASP A 649 -16.01 20.72 27.26
CA ASP A 649 -17.28 21.45 27.34
C ASP A 649 -17.24 22.56 28.40
N SER A 650 -16.69 22.26 29.59
CA SER A 650 -16.56 23.22 30.68
C SER A 650 -15.70 24.42 30.27
N CYS A 651 -14.58 24.17 29.58
CA CYS A 651 -13.70 25.21 29.07
C CYS A 651 -14.35 26.03 27.95
N GLU A 652 -15.04 25.40 26.99
CA GLU A 652 -15.74 26.10 25.91
C GLU A 652 -16.87 26.99 26.45
N VAL A 653 -17.66 26.51 27.41
CA VAL A 653 -18.72 27.31 28.05
C VAL A 653 -18.12 28.52 28.77
N PHE A 654 -16.98 28.34 29.44
CA PHE A 654 -16.25 29.45 30.07
C PHE A 654 -15.79 30.48 29.02
N LEU A 655 -15.09 30.03 27.97
CA LEU A 655 -14.57 30.91 26.90
C LEU A 655 -15.70 31.67 26.20
N ASN A 656 -16.83 31.02 25.93
CA ASN A 656 -18.00 31.66 25.31
C ASN A 656 -18.68 32.68 26.21
N LYS A 657 -18.63 32.50 27.54
CA LYS A 657 -19.13 33.51 28.50
C LYS A 657 -18.16 34.68 28.63
N ALA A 658 -16.87 34.41 28.58
CA ALA A 658 -15.82 35.42 28.65
C ALA A 658 -15.71 36.31 27.41
N ALA A 659 -16.09 35.78 26.24
CA ALA A 659 -16.10 36.52 24.98
C ALA A 659 -17.33 37.44 24.80
N LYS A 660 -18.33 37.35 25.69
CA LYS A 660 -19.50 38.22 25.76
C LYS A 660 -19.31 39.26 26.85
#